data_AF-A0A2M7ND02-F1
#
_entry.id   AF-A0A2M7ND02-F1
#
_cell.length_a   1.000
_cell.length_b   1.000
_cell.length_c   1.000
_cell.angle_alpha   90.00
_cell.angle_beta   90.00
_cell.angle_gamma   90.00
#
_symmetry.space_group_name_H-M   'P 1'
#
loop_
_entity.id
_entity.type
_entity.pdbx_description
1 polymer ?
#
loop_
_entity_poly.entity_id
_entity_poly.type
_entity_poly.pdbx_seq_one_letter_code
_entity_poly.pdbx_strand_id
1 'polypeptide(L)'
;MRNIKKIKHPFLLIFSVCFLSFLMVSCGSVPQTISKDTYKVYKKQAKSGNSAAMLKIANAFKGDMFTSNELRDYENAIKWYSQAVAASSKQKIPAARELFKIYMTGSEDVPRNIDAAKKWLQVVADSMDLHMYYQDNTDLYLLDIFDVYKEATKSEASAESQFLLGRYFLEFEIDYNTGVRFLDKAAVTDSSRYSQNVNYIKSKWQFFRNRRSDFINDMAFEYQKDKAHQVMKRFSDEGSELAKLEYANYMVHNAEKPQDVREETEQLLRNFVVVKFANKEQQLKATYLVALTQEGKDHVIAFRKLYALKNKNFSTEQFPYMDNAIDEYKEIATQLQTLTGLGKLTAENPIFTDIPLELPQYYQHYQGDIRPLVAVKNAITTPKNIEFLTSENVEKYKQTLLEQIDNIFEKANTPSKLYSFKNALEKDDFFKPLAKPYLDSLIQQQLTKKGLVQEDLVYEYEKGRLENTTFYNLEEGRKFIENLSKRNDLDPEPPAPKNRWARKQTKVNTRKNALLKRAKIKVLEDIYGNSPTIKQIEELNKTIPRYSWLAPEGREWAVGLKGNSDSWFTGIVEIAKTRTQYFYEAKRFGDSDRFLLEIKSIKNNKSNNAYSTNLEVEKIVKRETESGDVEGYNVTIFGAKYQTYGWKQSKTDFFRVVCKPKQNKLENAVCTGYMALNRDKSFSDDFLRKNDVSSNSQKDAIRAVVRYFILEMHQNLGIR
;
A
#
# COMPACT_ATOMS: atom_id res chain seq x y z
N MET A 1 126.91 -14.56 -27.38
CA MET A 1 127.05 -13.12 -27.02
C MET A 1 125.70 -12.57 -26.62
N ARG A 2 125.61 -12.05 -25.38
CA ARG A 2 124.58 -11.17 -24.76
C ARG A 2 123.12 -11.68 -24.72
N ASN A 3 122.60 -12.05 -23.54
CA ASN A 3 121.96 -11.18 -22.52
C ASN A 3 120.71 -10.47 -23.10
N ILE A 4 119.48 -10.53 -22.57
CA ILE A 4 119.06 -10.15 -21.21
C ILE A 4 117.70 -10.80 -20.82
N LYS A 5 117.67 -11.22 -19.55
CA LYS A 5 116.62 -11.41 -18.53
C LYS A 5 115.16 -10.92 -18.74
N LYS A 6 114.24 -11.83 -18.35
CA LYS A 6 113.05 -11.72 -17.45
C LYS A 6 112.55 -10.32 -17.04
N ILE A 7 111.22 -10.14 -17.14
CA ILE A 7 110.22 -9.73 -16.10
C ILE A 7 108.85 -10.26 -16.62
N LYS A 8 108.16 -11.24 -16.01
CA LYS A 8 107.35 -11.30 -14.77
C LYS A 8 106.08 -10.40 -14.76
N HIS A 9 104.94 -11.07 -15.02
CA HIS A 9 103.53 -10.72 -14.74
C HIS A 9 102.75 -9.80 -15.70
N PRO A 10 101.97 -10.37 -16.66
CA PRO A 10 100.90 -9.65 -17.35
C PRO A 10 99.54 -9.68 -16.59
N PHE A 11 99.46 -10.36 -15.44
CA PHE A 11 98.19 -10.59 -14.74
C PHE A 11 97.71 -9.44 -13.84
N LEU A 12 98.54 -8.41 -13.62
CA LEU A 12 98.25 -7.33 -12.66
C LEU A 12 97.72 -6.03 -13.30
N LEU A 13 97.72 -5.91 -14.63
CA LEU A 13 97.30 -4.68 -15.32
C LEU A 13 95.85 -4.73 -15.83
N ILE A 14 95.28 -5.93 -16.00
CA ILE A 14 93.85 -6.10 -16.33
C ILE A 14 92.97 -6.10 -15.07
N PHE A 15 93.52 -6.51 -13.91
CA PHE A 15 92.79 -6.42 -12.64
C PHE A 15 92.61 -4.97 -12.17
N SER A 16 93.51 -4.05 -12.53
CA SER A 16 93.41 -2.64 -12.12
C SER A 16 92.39 -1.82 -12.93
N VAL A 17 92.07 -2.21 -14.17
CA VAL A 17 91.06 -1.53 -14.99
C VAL A 17 89.65 -2.06 -14.70
N CYS A 18 89.51 -3.32 -14.27
CA CYS A 18 88.24 -3.84 -13.78
C CYS A 18 87.89 -3.39 -12.35
N PHE A 19 88.90 -3.07 -11.50
CA PHE A 19 88.64 -2.54 -10.15
C PHE A 19 88.34 -1.03 -10.12
N LEU A 20 88.84 -0.24 -11.09
CA LEU A 20 88.55 1.20 -11.14
C LEU A 20 87.12 1.52 -11.65
N SER A 21 86.49 0.58 -12.37
CA SER A 21 85.06 0.62 -12.69
C SER A 21 84.17 0.28 -11.49
N PHE A 22 84.73 -0.41 -10.48
CA PHE A 22 84.03 -0.79 -9.26
C PHE A 22 84.09 0.32 -8.18
N LEU A 23 85.05 1.23 -8.26
CA LEU A 23 85.25 2.33 -7.30
C LEU A 23 84.57 3.67 -7.68
N MET A 24 83.85 3.73 -8.80
CA MET A 24 82.96 4.85 -9.17
C MET A 24 81.48 4.63 -8.78
N VAL A 25 81.18 3.68 -7.88
CA VAL A 25 79.80 3.29 -7.51
C VAL A 25 79.21 4.09 -6.33
N SER A 26 79.94 5.00 -5.69
CA SER A 26 79.37 5.81 -4.57
C SER A 26 78.70 7.14 -4.98
N CYS A 27 78.63 7.45 -6.28
CA CYS A 27 77.78 8.54 -6.77
C CYS A 27 76.34 8.05 -6.92
N GLY A 28 75.57 8.18 -5.82
CA GLY A 28 74.20 7.71 -5.63
C GLY A 28 73.39 7.49 -6.90
N SER A 29 73.12 6.21 -7.17
CA SER A 29 72.28 5.71 -8.25
C SER A 29 70.98 6.52 -8.36
N VAL A 30 70.59 6.87 -9.59
CA VAL A 30 69.27 7.44 -9.84
C VAL A 30 68.27 6.29 -9.82
N PRO A 31 67.14 6.40 -9.08
CA PRO A 31 66.13 5.35 -9.08
C PRO A 31 65.58 5.14 -10.49
N GLN A 32 65.50 3.88 -10.92
CA GLN A 32 65.16 3.55 -12.32
C GLN A 32 63.71 3.91 -12.71
N THR A 33 62.85 4.15 -11.72
CA THR A 33 61.43 4.45 -11.91
C THR A 33 61.14 5.93 -12.20
N ILE A 34 62.13 6.83 -12.13
CA ILE A 34 61.98 8.25 -12.46
C ILE A 34 63.14 8.75 -13.32
N SER A 35 62.89 9.78 -14.14
CA SER A 35 63.94 10.37 -14.97
C SER A 35 65.03 11.04 -14.14
N LYS A 36 66.25 11.11 -14.69
CA LYS A 36 67.40 11.78 -14.04
C LYS A 36 67.10 13.23 -13.67
N ASP A 37 66.36 13.95 -14.52
CA ASP A 37 66.04 15.36 -14.28
C ASP A 37 65.00 15.53 -13.18
N THR A 38 63.96 14.68 -13.17
CA THR A 38 62.98 14.63 -12.07
C THR A 38 63.65 14.30 -10.74
N TYR A 39 64.57 13.32 -10.72
CA TYR A 39 65.35 13.00 -9.53
C TYR A 39 66.21 14.16 -9.06
N LYS A 40 66.90 14.88 -9.96
CA LYS A 40 67.69 16.07 -9.61
C LYS A 40 66.83 17.15 -8.94
N VAL A 41 65.65 17.40 -9.50
CA VAL A 41 64.69 18.38 -8.94
C VAL A 41 64.26 17.98 -7.54
N TYR A 42 63.80 16.74 -7.35
CA TYR A 42 63.39 16.28 -6.02
C TYR A 42 64.57 16.24 -5.04
N LYS A 43 65.76 15.83 -5.46
CA LYS A 43 66.95 15.79 -4.61
C LYS A 43 67.33 17.17 -4.11
N LYS A 44 67.21 18.21 -4.95
CA LYS A 44 67.41 19.61 -4.56
C LYS A 44 66.39 20.03 -3.50
N GLN A 45 65.10 19.74 -3.72
CA GLN A 45 64.03 20.05 -2.76
C GLN A 45 64.21 19.31 -1.43
N ALA A 46 64.57 18.03 -1.48
CA ALA A 46 64.81 17.19 -0.31
C ALA A 46 66.00 17.71 0.52
N LYS A 47 67.08 18.16 -0.12
CA LYS A 47 68.21 18.83 0.56
C LYS A 47 67.80 20.12 1.30
N SER A 48 66.76 20.79 0.84
CA SER A 48 66.17 21.95 1.51
C SER A 48 65.14 21.57 2.60
N GLY A 49 65.08 20.30 3.01
CA GLY A 49 64.17 19.83 4.05
C GLY A 49 62.76 19.48 3.58
N ASN A 50 62.49 19.45 2.27
CA ASN A 50 61.16 19.10 1.76
C ASN A 50 60.89 17.58 1.92
N SER A 51 60.11 17.23 2.94
CA SER A 51 59.74 15.85 3.28
C SER A 51 58.93 15.14 2.18
N ALA A 52 58.12 15.86 1.40
CA ALA A 52 57.37 15.27 0.29
C ALA A 52 58.30 14.86 -0.87
N ALA A 53 59.33 15.67 -1.14
CA ALA A 53 60.36 15.30 -2.11
C ALA A 53 61.19 14.09 -1.64
N MET A 54 61.51 14.01 -0.33
CA MET A 54 62.14 12.82 0.26
C MET A 54 61.29 11.57 0.06
N LEU A 55 59.98 11.66 0.35
CA LEU A 55 59.04 10.55 0.15
C LEU A 55 58.97 10.10 -1.33
N LYS A 56 58.90 11.05 -2.27
CA LYS A 56 58.88 10.74 -3.71
C LYS A 56 60.16 10.05 -4.18
N ILE A 57 61.31 10.48 -3.70
CA ILE A 57 62.59 9.81 -3.98
C ILE A 57 62.58 8.40 -3.39
N ALA A 58 62.13 8.24 -2.15
CA ALA A 58 62.06 6.94 -1.48
C ALA A 58 61.15 5.96 -2.22
N ASN A 59 59.95 6.40 -2.63
CA ASN A 59 59.03 5.61 -3.46
C ASN A 59 59.67 5.21 -4.79
N ALA A 60 60.46 6.10 -5.40
CA ALA A 60 61.13 5.80 -6.65
C ALA A 60 62.19 4.69 -6.50
N PHE A 61 62.94 4.67 -5.39
CA PHE A 61 63.87 3.59 -5.07
C PHE A 61 63.16 2.30 -4.67
N LYS A 62 62.08 2.39 -3.90
CA LYS A 62 61.30 1.22 -3.46
C LYS A 62 60.58 0.54 -4.63
N GLY A 63 60.13 1.30 -5.61
CA GLY A 63 59.15 0.84 -6.59
C GLY A 63 57.77 0.61 -5.95
N ASP A 64 56.86 -0.03 -6.68
CA ASP A 64 55.57 -0.47 -6.13
C ASP A 64 55.55 -2.00 -5.93
N MET A 65 54.43 -2.57 -5.49
CA MET A 65 54.31 -4.00 -5.21
C MET A 65 54.52 -4.91 -6.44
N PHE A 66 54.45 -4.37 -7.67
CA PHE A 66 54.64 -5.11 -8.92
C PHE A 66 56.04 -4.93 -9.53
N THR A 67 56.82 -3.95 -9.06
CA THR A 67 58.22 -3.76 -9.47
C THR A 67 59.06 -4.99 -9.13
N SER A 68 59.87 -5.48 -10.08
CA SER A 68 60.79 -6.61 -9.83
C SER A 68 61.88 -6.23 -8.83
N ASN A 69 62.33 -7.20 -8.03
CA ASN A 69 63.33 -6.95 -6.97
C ASN A 69 64.65 -6.37 -7.51
N GLU A 70 65.04 -6.70 -8.75
CA GLU A 70 66.25 -6.17 -9.41
C GLU A 70 66.23 -4.65 -9.62
N LEU A 71 65.04 -4.04 -9.64
CA LEU A 71 64.86 -2.59 -9.85
C LEU A 71 64.65 -1.83 -8.54
N ARG A 72 64.51 -2.56 -7.42
CA ARG A 72 64.28 -2.00 -6.08
C ARG A 72 65.61 -1.75 -5.40
N ASP A 73 65.73 -0.63 -4.70
CA ASP A 73 66.89 -0.27 -3.87
C ASP A 73 66.39 0.10 -2.48
N TYR A 74 66.21 -0.91 -1.64
CA TYR A 74 65.64 -0.74 -0.32
C TYR A 74 66.56 0.01 0.64
N GLU A 75 67.88 -0.08 0.47
CA GLU A 75 68.83 0.66 1.31
C GLU A 75 68.65 2.17 1.14
N ASN A 76 68.63 2.65 -0.11
CA ASN A 76 68.38 4.06 -0.38
C ASN A 76 66.94 4.46 -0.04
N ALA A 77 65.95 3.61 -0.29
CA ALA A 77 64.57 3.89 0.09
C ALA A 77 64.42 4.10 1.60
N ILE A 78 64.97 3.20 2.44
CA ILE A 78 64.94 3.30 3.90
C ILE A 78 65.58 4.61 4.37
N LYS A 79 66.73 4.98 3.80
CA LYS A 79 67.42 6.23 4.14
C LYS A 79 66.52 7.44 3.90
N TRP A 80 65.89 7.52 2.72
CA TRP A 80 65.02 8.64 2.38
C TRP A 80 63.70 8.64 3.15
N TYR A 81 63.09 7.48 3.41
CA TYR A 81 61.90 7.40 4.26
C TYR A 81 62.21 7.82 5.70
N SER A 82 63.34 7.37 6.26
CA SER A 82 63.75 7.76 7.62
C SER A 82 63.96 9.28 7.73
N GLN A 83 64.52 9.91 6.69
CA GLN A 83 64.61 11.37 6.62
C GLN A 83 63.24 12.04 6.50
N ALA A 84 62.33 11.49 5.69
CA ALA A 84 60.97 12.02 5.55
C ALA A 84 60.20 11.97 6.87
N VAL A 85 60.35 10.88 7.64
CA VAL A 85 59.79 10.70 9.00
C VAL A 85 60.31 11.79 9.94
N ALA A 86 61.61 12.06 9.91
CA ALA A 86 62.23 13.05 10.79
C ALA A 86 61.92 14.51 10.40
N ALA A 87 61.72 14.78 9.11
CA ALA A 87 61.58 16.13 8.58
C ALA A 87 60.17 16.74 8.74
N SER A 88 59.11 15.94 8.88
CA SER A 88 57.75 16.48 8.96
C SER A 88 56.74 15.50 9.56
N SER A 89 55.85 16.00 10.43
CA SER A 89 54.69 15.26 10.93
C SER A 89 53.75 14.81 9.81
N LYS A 90 53.58 15.62 8.75
CA LYS A 90 52.67 15.32 7.64
C LYS A 90 53.08 14.08 6.84
N GLN A 91 54.38 13.88 6.62
CA GLN A 91 54.91 12.74 5.86
C GLN A 91 55.35 11.56 6.73
N LYS A 92 55.27 11.71 8.06
CA LYS A 92 55.63 10.68 9.03
C LYS A 92 54.87 9.38 8.81
N ILE A 93 53.55 9.46 8.67
CA ILE A 93 52.68 8.28 8.56
C ILE A 93 52.86 7.56 7.20
N PRO A 94 52.82 8.25 6.04
CA PRO A 94 53.13 7.60 4.77
C PRO A 94 54.51 6.94 4.76
N ALA A 95 55.55 7.63 5.23
CA ALA A 95 56.90 7.07 5.25
C ALA A 95 57.05 5.88 6.21
N ALA A 96 56.43 5.93 7.40
CA ALA A 96 56.40 4.81 8.34
C ALA A 96 55.71 3.58 7.75
N ARG A 97 54.60 3.76 7.01
CA ARG A 97 53.90 2.67 6.32
C ARG A 97 54.80 1.98 5.30
N GLU A 98 55.54 2.74 4.50
CA GLU A 98 56.44 2.17 3.50
C GLU A 98 57.67 1.49 4.13
N LEU A 99 58.18 2.01 5.25
CA LEU A 99 59.21 1.33 6.05
C LEU A 99 58.71 -0.01 6.60
N PHE A 100 57.49 -0.06 7.13
CA PHE A 100 56.85 -1.31 7.54
C PHE A 100 56.85 -2.33 6.39
N LYS A 101 56.39 -1.95 5.20
CA LYS A 101 56.34 -2.84 4.03
C LYS A 101 57.72 -3.39 3.66
N ILE A 102 58.73 -2.52 3.59
CA ILE A 102 60.12 -2.93 3.28
C ILE A 102 60.63 -3.95 4.29
N TYR A 103 60.49 -3.68 5.59
CA TYR A 103 60.98 -4.58 6.63
C TYR A 103 60.18 -5.89 6.74
N MET A 104 58.90 -5.89 6.33
CA MET A 104 58.08 -7.11 6.23
C MET A 104 58.50 -8.04 5.10
N THR A 105 58.89 -7.50 3.95
CA THR A 105 59.26 -8.31 2.79
C THR A 105 60.74 -8.70 2.83
N GLY A 106 61.61 -7.74 3.16
CA GLY A 106 63.03 -7.84 2.91
C GLY A 106 63.38 -7.87 1.41
N SER A 107 64.67 -7.88 1.13
CA SER A 107 65.33 -8.06 -0.17
C SER A 107 66.69 -8.74 0.08
N GLU A 108 67.48 -8.96 -0.97
CA GLU A 108 68.83 -9.52 -0.84
C GLU A 108 69.75 -8.63 0.03
N ASP A 109 69.70 -7.32 -0.19
CA ASP A 109 70.55 -6.34 0.51
C ASP A 109 69.98 -5.89 1.86
N VAL A 110 68.66 -5.96 2.01
CA VAL A 110 67.96 -5.58 3.24
C VAL A 110 67.19 -6.79 3.76
N PRO A 111 67.72 -7.56 4.73
CA PRO A 111 67.05 -8.74 5.22
C PRO A 111 65.72 -8.37 5.90
N ARG A 112 64.76 -9.29 5.84
CA ARG A 112 63.49 -9.15 6.56
C ARG A 112 63.74 -8.92 8.05
N ASN A 113 63.06 -7.95 8.64
CA ASN A 113 63.20 -7.61 10.06
C ASN A 113 61.83 -7.35 10.69
N ILE A 114 61.30 -8.37 11.38
CA ILE A 114 59.96 -8.33 11.96
C ILE A 114 59.86 -7.29 13.10
N ASP A 115 60.90 -7.12 13.91
CA ASP A 115 60.89 -6.16 15.02
C ASP A 115 60.86 -4.72 14.51
N ALA A 116 61.63 -4.43 13.45
CA ALA A 116 61.58 -3.14 12.78
C ALA A 116 60.21 -2.90 12.13
N ALA A 117 59.65 -3.92 11.46
CA ALA A 117 58.32 -3.83 10.88
C ALA A 117 57.24 -3.53 11.94
N LYS A 118 57.26 -4.24 13.09
CA LYS A 118 56.34 -4.01 14.23
C LYS A 118 56.44 -2.57 14.73
N LYS A 119 57.67 -2.09 14.95
CA LYS A 119 57.92 -0.71 15.38
C LYS A 119 57.29 0.30 14.43
N TRP A 120 57.48 0.14 13.12
CA TRP A 120 56.94 1.07 12.14
C TRP A 120 55.43 0.95 11.97
N LEU A 121 54.87 -0.26 12.04
CA LEU A 121 53.43 -0.43 12.00
C LEU A 121 52.73 0.23 13.19
N GLN A 122 53.31 0.15 14.39
CA GLN A 122 52.77 0.84 15.56
C GLN A 122 52.69 2.35 15.36
N VAL A 123 53.68 2.96 14.68
CA VAL A 123 53.63 4.39 14.34
C VAL A 123 52.48 4.73 13.40
N VAL A 124 52.10 3.80 12.52
CA VAL A 124 50.96 3.98 11.60
C VAL A 124 49.63 3.78 12.33
N ALA A 125 49.55 2.79 13.22
CA ALA A 125 48.33 2.41 13.94
C ALA A 125 47.70 3.55 14.73
N ASP A 126 48.51 4.46 15.27
CA ASP A 126 48.03 5.61 16.06
C ASP A 126 47.35 6.70 15.20
N SER A 127 47.31 6.54 13.87
CA SER A 127 47.00 7.65 12.95
C SER A 127 46.12 7.30 11.75
N MET A 128 45.82 6.03 11.52
CA MET A 128 45.06 5.56 10.37
C MET A 128 44.25 4.32 10.77
N ASP A 129 43.08 4.17 10.19
CA ASP A 129 42.38 2.89 10.27
C ASP A 129 43.18 1.84 9.51
N LEU A 130 43.61 0.80 10.23
CA LEU A 130 44.34 -0.33 9.71
C LEU A 130 43.43 -1.53 9.40
N HIS A 131 42.12 -1.35 9.52
CA HIS A 131 41.14 -2.33 9.09
C HIS A 131 40.77 -2.14 7.62
N MET A 132 40.64 -3.28 6.93
CA MET A 132 39.97 -3.35 5.65
C MET A 132 38.78 -4.29 5.80
N TYR A 133 37.58 -3.78 5.55
CA TYR A 133 36.35 -4.55 5.59
C TYR A 133 36.12 -5.24 4.25
N TYR A 134 35.94 -6.56 4.27
CA TYR A 134 35.61 -7.34 3.07
C TYR A 134 34.26 -8.02 3.22
N GLN A 135 33.53 -8.19 2.13
CA GLN A 135 32.20 -8.80 2.20
C GLN A 135 32.24 -10.31 2.38
N ASP A 136 33.42 -10.92 2.44
CA ASP A 136 33.66 -12.33 2.23
C ASP A 136 34.05 -13.17 3.44
N ASN A 137 33.83 -12.63 4.65
CA ASN A 137 34.22 -13.13 5.97
C ASN A 137 35.57 -12.73 6.54
N THR A 138 36.34 -11.92 5.85
CA THR A 138 37.65 -11.60 6.39
C THR A 138 37.85 -10.12 6.39
N ASP A 139 37.47 -9.52 7.50
CA ASP A 139 38.03 -8.22 7.83
C ASP A 139 39.50 -8.43 8.17
N LEU A 140 40.36 -7.68 7.48
CA LEU A 140 41.80 -7.76 7.68
C LEU A 140 42.21 -6.60 8.56
N TYR A 141 42.77 -6.89 9.73
CA TYR A 141 43.39 -5.88 10.58
C TYR A 141 44.89 -5.98 10.48
N LEU A 142 45.55 -4.96 9.92
CA LEU A 142 46.97 -5.05 9.61
C LEU A 142 47.83 -5.35 10.83
N LEU A 143 47.41 -4.99 12.05
CA LEU A 143 48.14 -5.34 13.28
C LEU A 143 48.26 -6.85 13.51
N ASP A 144 47.25 -7.61 13.09
CA ASP A 144 47.20 -9.07 13.26
C ASP A 144 48.15 -9.81 12.30
N ILE A 145 48.70 -9.10 11.30
CA ILE A 145 49.55 -9.70 10.26
C ILE A 145 50.71 -10.49 10.85
N PHE A 146 51.26 -10.07 12.00
CA PHE A 146 52.41 -10.73 12.62
C PHE A 146 52.05 -12.09 13.23
N ASP A 147 50.87 -12.19 13.85
CA ASP A 147 50.39 -13.44 14.41
C ASP A 147 49.99 -14.41 13.29
N VAL A 148 49.28 -13.89 12.28
CA VAL A 148 48.95 -14.65 11.07
C VAL A 148 50.23 -15.11 10.35
N TYR A 149 51.25 -14.25 10.27
CA TYR A 149 52.54 -14.60 9.67
C TYR A 149 53.22 -15.75 10.42
N LYS A 150 53.26 -15.68 11.75
CA LYS A 150 53.84 -16.72 12.61
C LYS A 150 53.13 -18.07 12.41
N GLU A 151 51.81 -18.08 12.31
CA GLU A 151 51.04 -19.30 12.06
C GLU A 151 51.22 -19.84 10.64
N ALA A 152 51.12 -18.97 9.63
CA ALA A 152 51.19 -19.33 8.21
C ALA A 152 52.57 -19.85 7.75
N THR A 153 53.61 -19.67 8.56
CA THR A 153 54.99 -20.09 8.24
C THR A 153 55.44 -21.36 8.94
N LYS A 154 54.60 -21.95 9.80
CA LYS A 154 54.86 -23.27 10.40
C LYS A 154 54.88 -24.37 9.33
N SER A 155 55.58 -25.46 9.61
CA SER A 155 55.58 -26.65 8.75
C SER A 155 54.18 -27.24 8.55
N GLU A 156 53.34 -27.17 9.59
CA GLU A 156 51.95 -27.67 9.62
C GLU A 156 50.93 -26.51 9.57
N ALA A 157 51.28 -25.40 8.90
CA ALA A 157 50.40 -24.25 8.77
C ALA A 157 49.07 -24.62 8.09
N SER A 158 47.95 -24.14 8.65
CA SER A 158 46.63 -24.36 8.07
C SER A 158 46.46 -23.59 6.75
N ALA A 159 45.66 -24.14 5.83
CA ALA A 159 45.30 -23.45 4.59
C ALA A 159 44.69 -22.06 4.85
N GLU A 160 43.96 -21.90 5.95
CA GLU A 160 43.36 -20.64 6.39
C GLU A 160 44.41 -19.57 6.72
N SER A 161 45.39 -19.89 7.56
CA SER A 161 46.47 -18.95 7.90
C SER A 161 47.29 -18.55 6.66
N GLN A 162 47.55 -19.50 5.75
CA GLN A 162 48.24 -19.25 4.48
C GLN A 162 47.40 -18.36 3.57
N PHE A 163 46.09 -18.61 3.46
CA PHE A 163 45.17 -17.80 2.67
C PHE A 163 45.09 -16.36 3.20
N LEU A 164 44.90 -16.20 4.51
CA LEU A 164 44.87 -14.91 5.19
C LEU A 164 46.16 -14.13 4.96
N LEU A 165 47.32 -14.76 5.14
CA LEU A 165 48.60 -14.09 4.89
C LEU A 165 48.73 -13.67 3.43
N GLY A 166 48.36 -14.55 2.49
CA GLY A 166 48.34 -14.24 1.07
C GLY A 166 47.50 -12.99 0.78
N ARG A 167 46.31 -12.89 1.40
CA ARG A 167 45.46 -11.71 1.31
C ARG A 167 46.09 -10.47 1.93
N TYR A 168 46.65 -10.53 3.15
CA TYR A 168 47.34 -9.38 3.75
C TYR A 168 48.39 -8.78 2.81
N PHE A 169 49.18 -9.63 2.17
CA PHE A 169 50.24 -9.17 1.27
C PHE A 169 49.71 -8.49 0.01
N LEU A 170 48.56 -8.92 -0.51
CA LEU A 170 47.94 -8.34 -1.69
C LEU A 170 47.09 -7.12 -1.35
N GLU A 171 46.14 -7.28 -0.43
CA GLU A 171 45.13 -6.28 -0.07
C GLU A 171 45.73 -5.02 0.59
N PHE A 172 46.81 -5.13 1.37
CA PHE A 172 47.55 -3.97 1.87
C PHE A 172 48.71 -3.55 0.97
N GLU A 173 48.80 -4.11 -0.24
CA GLU A 173 49.81 -3.79 -1.26
C GLU A 173 51.24 -3.90 -0.71
N ILE A 174 51.55 -5.01 -0.03
CA ILE A 174 52.85 -5.26 0.59
C ILE A 174 53.80 -5.86 -0.46
N ASP A 175 53.45 -7.02 -1.03
CA ASP A 175 54.24 -7.67 -2.09
C ASP A 175 53.41 -8.70 -2.86
N TYR A 176 53.35 -8.54 -4.19
CA TYR A 176 52.51 -9.37 -5.06
C TYR A 176 52.94 -10.85 -5.06
N ASN A 177 54.23 -11.11 -5.29
CA ASN A 177 54.75 -12.47 -5.46
C ASN A 177 54.64 -13.26 -4.16
N THR A 178 54.92 -12.63 -3.02
CA THR A 178 54.76 -13.25 -1.71
C THR A 178 53.31 -13.58 -1.43
N GLY A 179 52.38 -12.65 -1.72
CA GLY A 179 50.95 -12.89 -1.59
C GLY A 179 50.48 -14.09 -2.42
N VAL A 180 50.77 -14.10 -3.72
CA VAL A 180 50.42 -15.21 -4.62
C VAL A 180 51.01 -16.54 -4.14
N ARG A 181 52.26 -16.56 -3.70
CA ARG A 181 52.90 -17.79 -3.20
C ARG A 181 52.18 -18.37 -1.98
N PHE A 182 51.71 -17.54 -1.06
CA PHE A 182 50.95 -18.02 0.09
C PHE A 182 49.54 -18.48 -0.28
N LEU A 183 48.90 -17.83 -1.26
CA LEU A 183 47.63 -18.30 -1.82
C LEU A 183 47.78 -19.67 -2.51
N ASP A 184 48.86 -19.88 -3.27
CA ASP A 184 49.16 -21.17 -3.90
C ASP A 184 49.37 -22.27 -2.86
N LYS A 185 50.08 -21.96 -1.76
CA LYS A 185 50.21 -22.89 -0.63
C LYS A 185 48.86 -23.22 -0.01
N ALA A 186 47.99 -22.24 0.21
CA ALA A 186 46.66 -22.46 0.76
C ALA A 186 45.82 -23.42 -0.12
N ALA A 187 45.85 -23.21 -1.44
CA ALA A 187 45.17 -24.08 -2.40
C ALA A 187 45.73 -25.51 -2.42
N VAL A 188 47.04 -25.68 -2.19
CA VAL A 188 47.65 -27.02 -2.08
C VAL A 188 47.27 -27.70 -0.75
N THR A 189 47.28 -26.96 0.35
CA THR A 189 46.98 -27.49 1.69
C THR A 189 45.53 -27.95 1.84
N ASP A 190 44.58 -27.20 1.28
CA ASP A 190 43.16 -27.61 1.21
C ASP A 190 42.51 -27.07 -0.08
N SER A 191 42.68 -27.85 -1.16
CA SER A 191 42.13 -27.50 -2.47
C SER A 191 40.61 -27.47 -2.49
N SER A 192 39.95 -28.29 -1.67
CA SER A 192 38.48 -28.37 -1.66
C SER A 192 37.84 -27.08 -1.17
N ARG A 193 38.45 -26.44 -0.17
CA ARG A 193 37.92 -25.22 0.45
C ARG A 193 38.44 -23.94 -0.21
N TYR A 194 39.70 -23.91 -0.65
CA TYR A 194 40.35 -22.66 -1.03
C TYR A 194 40.59 -22.46 -2.52
N SER A 195 40.55 -23.51 -3.37
CA SER A 195 40.94 -23.39 -4.78
C SER A 195 40.18 -22.29 -5.54
N GLN A 196 38.86 -22.25 -5.42
CA GLN A 196 38.02 -21.24 -6.09
C GLN A 196 38.29 -19.82 -5.58
N ASN A 197 38.40 -19.63 -4.26
CA ASN A 197 38.67 -18.32 -3.66
C ASN A 197 40.09 -17.84 -3.95
N VAL A 198 41.08 -18.74 -3.98
CA VAL A 198 42.46 -18.45 -4.38
C VAL A 198 42.51 -18.02 -5.85
N ASN A 199 41.85 -18.76 -6.74
CA ASN A 199 41.79 -18.41 -8.16
C ASN A 199 41.15 -17.04 -8.38
N TYR A 200 40.10 -16.73 -7.63
CA TYR A 200 39.47 -15.42 -7.64
C TYR A 200 40.43 -14.30 -7.21
N ILE A 201 41.03 -14.40 -6.01
CA ILE A 201 41.93 -13.36 -5.49
C ILE A 201 43.14 -13.17 -6.43
N LYS A 202 43.75 -14.26 -6.90
CA LYS A 202 44.85 -14.19 -7.87
C LYS A 202 44.43 -13.48 -9.16
N SER A 203 43.26 -13.81 -9.69
CA SER A 203 42.76 -13.20 -10.92
C SER A 203 42.40 -11.73 -10.74
N LYS A 204 41.82 -11.36 -9.58
CA LYS A 204 41.54 -9.96 -9.19
C LYS A 204 42.83 -9.15 -9.19
N TRP A 205 43.87 -9.64 -8.52
CA TRP A 205 45.15 -8.93 -8.43
C TRP A 205 45.97 -8.99 -9.73
N GLN A 206 45.84 -10.04 -10.54
CA GLN A 206 46.42 -10.09 -11.88
C GLN A 206 45.73 -9.10 -12.83
N PHE A 207 44.41 -8.93 -12.73
CA PHE A 207 43.68 -7.90 -13.47
C PHE A 207 44.22 -6.51 -13.12
N PHE A 208 44.39 -6.21 -11.84
CA PHE A 208 44.99 -4.96 -11.41
C PHE A 208 46.43 -4.80 -11.93
N ARG A 209 47.27 -5.83 -11.84
CA ARG A 209 48.63 -5.81 -12.37
C ARG A 209 48.66 -5.48 -13.87
N ASN A 210 47.79 -6.11 -14.65
CA ASN A 210 47.73 -5.93 -16.11
C ASN A 210 47.24 -4.53 -16.51
N ARG A 211 46.44 -3.90 -15.66
CA ARG A 211 45.86 -2.58 -15.90
C ARG A 211 46.51 -1.48 -15.06
N ARG A 212 47.72 -1.73 -14.56
CA ARG A 212 48.45 -0.79 -13.69
C ARG A 212 48.56 0.62 -14.29
N SER A 213 48.71 0.74 -15.60
CA SER A 213 48.76 2.04 -16.30
C SER A 213 47.46 2.83 -16.27
N ASP A 214 46.32 2.15 -16.08
CA ASP A 214 44.98 2.74 -16.12
C ASP A 214 44.58 3.35 -14.75
N PHE A 215 45.47 3.24 -13.76
CA PHE A 215 45.23 3.65 -12.39
C PHE A 215 46.02 4.90 -12.06
N ILE A 216 45.35 5.84 -11.38
CA ILE A 216 45.99 7.07 -10.91
C ILE A 216 46.87 6.68 -9.72
N ASN A 217 48.17 6.98 -9.81
CA ASN A 217 49.20 6.57 -8.83
C ASN A 217 48.92 6.99 -7.37
N ASP A 218 47.98 7.91 -7.14
CA ASP A 218 47.65 8.47 -5.82
C ASP A 218 46.30 7.98 -5.24
N MET A 219 45.56 7.11 -5.95
CA MET A 219 44.27 6.59 -5.48
C MET A 219 44.43 5.17 -4.96
N ALA A 220 43.99 4.89 -3.72
CA ALA A 220 44.05 3.55 -3.13
C ALA A 220 43.27 2.54 -3.98
N PHE A 221 43.78 1.31 -4.11
CA PHE A 221 43.15 0.25 -4.90
C PHE A 221 41.72 -0.09 -4.46
N GLU A 222 41.38 0.17 -3.19
CA GLU A 222 40.03 0.04 -2.67
C GLU A 222 38.99 0.83 -3.47
N TYR A 223 39.34 2.03 -3.94
CA TYR A 223 38.47 2.86 -4.78
C TYR A 223 38.41 2.41 -6.25
N GLN A 224 39.12 1.34 -6.59
CA GLN A 224 39.21 0.81 -7.94
C GLN A 224 38.59 -0.60 -8.05
N LYS A 225 38.02 -1.12 -6.96
CA LYS A 225 37.36 -2.44 -6.88
C LYS A 225 36.29 -2.61 -7.95
N ASP A 226 35.52 -1.56 -8.26
CA ASP A 226 34.47 -1.58 -9.29
C ASP A 226 35.00 -1.92 -10.70
N LYS A 227 36.28 -1.66 -10.97
CA LYS A 227 36.89 -2.01 -12.26
C LYS A 227 37.06 -3.51 -12.44
N ALA A 228 37.07 -4.29 -11.35
CA ALA A 228 37.23 -5.74 -11.35
C ALA A 228 35.89 -6.50 -11.32
N HIS A 229 34.73 -5.83 -11.48
CA HIS A 229 33.41 -6.49 -11.42
C HIS A 229 33.25 -7.66 -12.41
N GLN A 230 33.87 -7.60 -13.59
CA GLN A 230 33.85 -8.70 -14.55
C GLN A 230 34.56 -9.96 -14.02
N VAL A 231 35.63 -9.75 -13.25
CA VAL A 231 36.35 -10.84 -12.57
C VAL A 231 35.49 -11.39 -11.43
N MET A 232 34.88 -10.50 -10.63
CA MET A 232 33.94 -10.88 -9.56
C MET A 232 32.79 -11.74 -10.10
N LYS A 233 32.11 -11.27 -11.15
CA LYS A 233 31.00 -11.98 -11.78
C LYS A 233 31.42 -13.37 -12.28
N ARG A 234 32.51 -13.43 -13.06
CA ARG A 234 32.99 -14.70 -13.63
C ARG A 234 33.27 -15.73 -12.53
N PHE A 235 33.99 -15.36 -11.48
CA PHE A 235 34.32 -16.30 -10.41
C PHE A 235 33.16 -16.61 -9.47
N SER A 236 32.18 -15.70 -9.37
CA SER A 236 30.91 -15.96 -8.71
C SER A 236 30.17 -17.11 -9.42
N ASP A 237 30.12 -17.07 -10.76
CA ASP A 237 29.53 -18.13 -11.59
C ASP A 237 30.31 -19.45 -11.50
N GLU A 238 31.64 -19.38 -11.37
CA GLU A 238 32.51 -20.55 -11.13
C GLU A 238 32.43 -21.12 -9.71
N GLY A 239 31.67 -20.48 -8.81
CA GLY A 239 31.33 -21.01 -7.49
C GLY A 239 32.10 -20.39 -6.31
N SER A 240 33.02 -19.46 -6.54
CA SER A 240 33.76 -18.79 -5.46
C SER A 240 32.79 -18.03 -4.54
N GLU A 241 32.75 -18.44 -3.27
CA GLU A 241 31.95 -17.78 -2.24
C GLU A 241 32.39 -16.34 -2.01
N LEU A 242 33.70 -16.10 -2.09
CA LEU A 242 34.31 -14.79 -1.97
C LEU A 242 33.83 -13.86 -3.09
N ALA A 243 33.89 -14.36 -4.33
CA ALA A 243 33.46 -13.61 -5.50
C ALA A 243 31.96 -13.33 -5.50
N LYS A 244 31.12 -14.26 -5.01
CA LYS A 244 29.67 -14.06 -4.85
C LYS A 244 29.36 -12.89 -3.93
N LEU A 245 30.02 -12.80 -2.78
CA LEU A 245 29.82 -11.73 -1.80
C LEU A 245 30.33 -10.38 -2.33
N GLU A 246 31.53 -10.33 -2.91
CA GLU A 246 32.05 -9.09 -3.51
C GLU A 246 31.21 -8.64 -4.71
N TYR A 247 30.74 -9.55 -5.57
CA TYR A 247 29.89 -9.22 -6.73
C TYR A 247 28.50 -8.73 -6.28
N ALA A 248 27.87 -9.41 -5.32
CA ALA A 248 26.59 -8.96 -4.76
C ALA A 248 26.72 -7.56 -4.15
N ASN A 249 27.79 -7.29 -3.40
CA ASN A 249 28.05 -5.97 -2.86
C ASN A 249 28.24 -4.91 -3.96
N TYR A 250 29.00 -5.23 -5.01
CA TYR A 250 29.15 -4.36 -6.17
C TYR A 250 27.79 -4.01 -6.78
N MET A 251 26.94 -5.00 -7.05
CA MET A 251 25.61 -4.78 -7.64
C MET A 251 24.72 -3.91 -6.75
N VAL A 252 24.63 -4.23 -5.47
CA VAL A 252 23.75 -3.52 -4.52
C VAL A 252 24.12 -2.05 -4.40
N HIS A 253 25.42 -1.72 -4.36
CA HIS A 253 25.88 -0.34 -4.18
C HIS A 253 26.02 0.46 -5.49
N ASN A 254 26.05 -0.22 -6.65
CA ASN A 254 26.11 0.46 -7.95
C ASN A 254 24.75 0.53 -8.66
N ALA A 255 23.71 -0.12 -8.14
CA ALA A 255 22.35 0.02 -8.66
C ALA A 255 21.80 1.43 -8.36
N GLU A 256 20.98 1.97 -9.27
CA GLU A 256 20.26 3.24 -9.01
C GLU A 256 19.35 3.10 -7.79
N LYS A 257 18.69 1.94 -7.67
CA LYS A 257 17.97 1.51 -6.48
C LYS A 257 18.39 0.09 -6.13
N PRO A 258 18.78 -0.20 -4.87
CA PRO A 258 19.11 -1.56 -4.44
C PRO A 258 18.04 -2.62 -4.75
N GLN A 259 16.76 -2.22 -4.81
CA GLN A 259 15.64 -3.10 -5.12
C GLN A 259 15.70 -3.67 -6.55
N ASP A 260 16.33 -2.96 -7.49
CA ASP A 260 16.42 -3.38 -8.90
C ASP A 260 17.25 -4.66 -9.08
N VAL A 261 18.13 -4.97 -8.11
CA VAL A 261 19.00 -6.15 -8.12
C VAL A 261 18.59 -7.21 -7.09
N ARG A 262 17.36 -7.14 -6.56
CA ARG A 262 16.87 -8.06 -5.50
C ARG A 262 16.96 -9.53 -5.90
N GLU A 263 16.40 -9.89 -7.05
CA GLU A 263 16.32 -11.30 -7.49
C GLU A 263 17.72 -11.90 -7.71
N GLU A 264 18.62 -11.16 -8.37
CA GLU A 264 20.00 -11.60 -8.62
C GLU A 264 20.77 -11.73 -7.30
N THR A 265 20.62 -10.77 -6.38
CA THR A 265 21.27 -10.79 -5.06
C THR A 265 20.80 -11.97 -4.21
N GLU A 266 19.49 -12.22 -4.15
CA GLU A 266 18.93 -13.36 -3.42
C GLU A 266 19.39 -14.70 -4.01
N GLN A 267 19.44 -14.80 -5.33
CA GLN A 267 19.92 -16.01 -6.00
C GLN A 267 21.39 -16.29 -5.69
N LEU A 268 22.25 -15.29 -5.77
CA LEU A 268 23.68 -15.40 -5.48
C LEU A 268 23.93 -15.78 -4.02
N LEU A 269 23.18 -15.18 -3.10
CA LEU A 269 23.43 -15.27 -1.66
C LEU A 269 22.57 -16.34 -0.96
N ARG A 270 21.71 -17.06 -1.68
CA ARG A 270 20.75 -18.03 -1.12
C ARG A 270 21.34 -19.01 -0.11
N ASN A 271 22.56 -19.49 -0.37
CA ASN A 271 23.23 -20.48 0.47
C ASN A 271 23.82 -19.88 1.76
N PHE A 272 24.11 -18.59 1.77
CA PHE A 272 24.69 -17.90 2.92
C PHE A 272 23.64 -17.56 3.97
N VAL A 273 22.42 -17.23 3.55
CA VAL A 273 21.36 -16.70 4.44
C VAL A 273 20.58 -17.81 5.17
N VAL A 274 20.97 -19.08 5.02
CA VAL A 274 20.34 -20.20 5.75
C VAL A 274 20.81 -20.26 7.20
N VAL A 275 19.89 -20.52 8.15
CA VAL A 275 20.18 -20.53 9.60
C VAL A 275 21.38 -21.41 9.99
N LYS A 276 21.57 -22.52 9.26
CA LYS A 276 22.63 -23.51 9.50
C LYS A 276 23.95 -23.22 8.75
N PHE A 277 24.09 -22.06 8.11
CA PHE A 277 25.35 -21.71 7.46
C PHE A 277 26.47 -21.66 8.50
N ALA A 278 27.59 -22.33 8.20
CA ALA A 278 28.65 -22.56 9.17
C ALA A 278 29.34 -21.26 9.56
N ASN A 279 29.57 -20.38 8.58
CA ASN A 279 30.34 -19.17 8.77
C ASN A 279 29.45 -17.96 9.08
N LYS A 280 29.39 -17.56 10.37
CA LYS A 280 28.41 -16.57 10.84
C LYS A 280 28.65 -15.17 10.32
N GLU A 281 29.88 -14.80 9.99
CA GLU A 281 30.18 -13.45 9.50
C GLU A 281 29.82 -13.30 8.01
N GLN A 282 30.05 -14.32 7.16
CA GLN A 282 29.52 -14.33 5.79
C GLN A 282 28.00 -14.36 5.79
N GLN A 283 27.41 -15.15 6.70
CA GLN A 283 25.97 -15.14 6.88
C GLN A 283 25.49 -13.72 7.22
N LEU A 284 26.20 -13.01 8.09
CA LEU A 284 25.88 -11.63 8.47
C LEU A 284 25.98 -10.68 7.29
N LYS A 285 27.11 -10.69 6.57
CA LYS A 285 27.38 -9.85 5.40
C LYS A 285 26.40 -10.14 4.26
N ALA A 286 26.11 -11.40 3.99
CA ALA A 286 25.09 -11.79 3.02
C ALA A 286 23.69 -11.32 3.44
N THR A 287 23.33 -11.49 4.71
CA THR A 287 22.02 -11.05 5.24
C THR A 287 21.89 -9.53 5.12
N TYR A 288 22.96 -8.78 5.38
CA TYR A 288 23.01 -7.33 5.22
C TYR A 288 22.74 -6.93 3.76
N LEU A 289 23.49 -7.49 2.81
CA LEU A 289 23.32 -7.22 1.39
C LEU A 289 21.92 -7.56 0.89
N VAL A 290 21.37 -8.72 1.27
CA VAL A 290 20.00 -9.09 0.93
C VAL A 290 19.01 -8.08 1.51
N ALA A 291 19.18 -7.67 2.77
CA ALA A 291 18.26 -6.77 3.43
C ALA A 291 18.20 -5.36 2.79
N LEU A 292 19.33 -4.86 2.27
CA LEU A 292 19.37 -3.59 1.52
C LEU A 292 18.53 -3.62 0.25
N THR A 293 18.33 -4.79 -0.36
CA THR A 293 17.52 -4.96 -1.59
C THR A 293 16.03 -5.14 -1.34
N GLN A 294 15.61 -5.29 -0.08
CA GLN A 294 14.22 -5.52 0.28
C GLN A 294 13.43 -4.21 0.41
N GLU A 295 12.11 -4.31 0.37
CA GLU A 295 11.18 -3.21 0.63
C GLU A 295 10.03 -3.65 1.55
N GLY A 296 9.34 -2.66 2.15
CA GLY A 296 8.16 -2.92 2.96
C GLY A 296 8.38 -3.90 4.11
N LYS A 297 7.55 -4.93 4.19
CA LYS A 297 7.60 -5.92 5.28
C LYS A 297 8.84 -6.80 5.22
N ASP A 298 9.24 -7.18 4.01
CA ASP A 298 10.36 -8.09 3.81
C ASP A 298 11.67 -7.40 4.21
N HIS A 299 11.75 -6.07 4.06
CA HIS A 299 12.83 -5.25 4.58
C HIS A 299 12.94 -5.28 6.11
N VAL A 300 11.83 -5.04 6.81
CA VAL A 300 11.80 -5.09 8.28
C VAL A 300 12.11 -6.50 8.80
N ILE A 301 11.63 -7.54 8.12
CA ILE A 301 11.95 -8.94 8.45
C ILE A 301 13.44 -9.21 8.24
N ALA A 302 14.03 -8.74 7.13
CA ALA A 302 15.44 -8.93 6.84
C ALA A 302 16.34 -8.18 7.82
N PHE A 303 16.02 -6.94 8.18
CA PHE A 303 16.78 -6.23 9.23
C PHE A 303 16.63 -6.83 10.61
N ARG A 304 15.46 -7.39 10.97
CA ARG A 304 15.33 -8.17 12.21
C ARG A 304 16.29 -9.36 12.23
N LYS A 305 16.37 -10.09 11.11
CA LYS A 305 17.29 -11.24 10.97
C LYS A 305 18.74 -10.77 11.09
N LEU A 306 19.10 -9.66 10.45
CA LEU A 306 20.41 -9.03 10.57
C LEU A 306 20.74 -8.66 12.03
N TYR A 307 19.84 -7.94 12.71
CA TYR A 307 20.01 -7.52 14.10
C TYR A 307 20.18 -8.71 15.04
N ALA A 308 19.32 -9.72 14.93
CA ALA A 308 19.40 -10.93 15.74
C ALA A 308 20.72 -11.70 15.51
N LEU A 309 21.18 -11.73 14.25
CA LEU A 309 22.43 -12.40 13.88
C LEU A 309 23.65 -11.64 14.39
N LYS A 310 23.70 -10.31 14.28
CA LYS A 310 24.80 -9.49 14.82
C LYS A 310 24.90 -9.65 16.33
N ASN A 311 23.81 -9.38 17.06
CA ASN A 311 23.80 -9.43 18.52
C ASN A 311 24.09 -10.81 19.11
N LYS A 312 23.77 -11.89 18.39
CA LYS A 312 23.99 -13.26 18.87
C LYS A 312 25.45 -13.71 18.73
N ASN A 313 26.18 -13.22 17.72
CA ASN A 313 27.46 -13.80 17.33
C ASN A 313 28.64 -12.82 17.38
N PHE A 314 28.41 -11.51 17.49
CA PHE A 314 29.44 -10.48 17.36
C PHE A 314 29.29 -9.40 18.43
N SER A 315 30.39 -8.72 18.74
CA SER A 315 30.36 -7.57 19.66
C SER A 315 29.76 -6.34 18.98
N THR A 316 29.36 -5.35 19.78
CA THR A 316 28.73 -4.12 19.29
C THR A 316 29.66 -3.32 18.36
N GLU A 317 30.96 -3.36 18.63
CA GLU A 317 32.00 -2.61 17.89
C GLU A 317 32.33 -3.22 16.52
N GLN A 318 31.92 -4.46 16.26
CA GLN A 318 32.19 -5.14 14.99
C GLN A 318 31.18 -4.72 13.90
N PHE A 319 31.69 -4.54 12.67
CA PHE A 319 30.92 -4.16 11.48
C PHE A 319 30.14 -2.84 11.64
N PRO A 320 30.84 -1.71 11.89
CA PRO A 320 30.19 -0.41 12.10
C PRO A 320 29.39 0.09 10.88
N TYR A 321 29.76 -0.35 9.68
CA TYR A 321 29.03 -0.01 8.45
C TYR A 321 27.59 -0.56 8.40
N MET A 322 27.24 -1.51 9.29
CA MET A 322 25.87 -2.04 9.41
C MET A 322 25.00 -1.27 10.40
N ASP A 323 25.57 -0.33 11.17
CA ASP A 323 24.88 0.30 12.30
C ASP A 323 23.66 1.12 11.87
N ASN A 324 23.73 1.79 10.71
CA ASN A 324 22.58 2.53 10.17
C ASN A 324 21.36 1.62 9.94
N ALA A 325 21.55 0.44 9.34
CA ALA A 325 20.45 -0.51 9.09
C ALA A 325 19.90 -1.09 10.41
N ILE A 326 20.77 -1.27 11.40
CA ILE A 326 20.38 -1.76 12.73
C ILE A 326 19.59 -0.71 13.49
N ASP A 327 20.01 0.55 13.44
CA ASP A 327 19.36 1.64 14.12
C ASP A 327 18.01 1.95 13.47
N GLU A 328 17.93 1.91 12.14
CA GLU A 328 16.65 1.94 11.41
C GLU A 328 15.71 0.83 11.90
N TYR A 329 16.20 -0.42 12.01
CA TYR A 329 15.38 -1.49 12.55
C TYR A 329 14.95 -1.26 14.00
N LYS A 330 15.82 -0.76 14.88
CA LYS A 330 15.45 -0.46 16.27
C LYS A 330 14.36 0.60 16.33
N GLU A 331 14.42 1.62 15.47
CA GLU A 331 13.39 2.65 15.38
C GLU A 331 12.05 2.02 14.97
N ILE A 332 12.03 1.26 13.87
CA ILE A 332 10.82 0.56 13.40
C ILE A 332 10.30 -0.42 14.47
N ALA A 333 11.19 -1.21 15.09
CA ALA A 333 10.83 -2.17 16.12
C ALA A 333 10.19 -1.48 17.33
N THR A 334 10.67 -0.29 17.71
CA THR A 334 10.07 0.53 18.77
C THR A 334 8.65 0.95 18.40
N GLN A 335 8.43 1.40 17.17
CA GLN A 335 7.09 1.75 16.70
C GLN A 335 6.15 0.52 16.73
N LEU A 336 6.66 -0.64 16.29
CA LEU A 336 5.91 -1.90 16.28
C LEU A 336 5.63 -2.46 17.68
N GLN A 337 6.11 -1.88 18.79
CA GLN A 337 5.71 -2.35 20.12
C GLN A 337 4.26 -1.99 20.47
N THR A 338 3.67 -1.00 19.79
CA THR A 338 2.32 -0.51 20.10
C THR A 338 1.45 -0.47 18.84
N LEU A 339 0.14 -0.66 19.01
CA LEU A 339 -0.80 -0.54 17.89
C LEU A 339 -0.84 0.89 17.34
N THR A 340 -0.64 1.90 18.20
CA THR A 340 -0.48 3.30 17.81
C THR A 340 0.72 3.49 16.87
N GLY A 341 1.88 2.94 17.23
CA GLY A 341 3.08 3.04 16.41
C GLY A 341 2.94 2.29 15.09
N LEU A 342 2.30 1.11 15.10
CA LEU A 342 1.92 0.42 13.86
C LEU A 342 1.06 1.31 12.95
N GLY A 343 0.06 1.99 13.51
CA GLY A 343 -0.82 2.88 12.74
C GLY A 343 -0.09 4.10 12.16
N LYS A 344 0.91 4.64 12.87
CA LYS A 344 1.77 5.71 12.34
C LYS A 344 2.62 5.19 11.18
N LEU A 345 3.27 4.06 11.38
CA LEU A 345 4.10 3.42 10.36
C LEU A 345 3.31 3.13 9.08
N THR A 346 2.09 2.61 9.19
CA THR A 346 1.22 2.33 8.04
C THR A 346 0.71 3.60 7.34
N ALA A 347 0.57 4.70 8.07
CA ALA A 347 0.15 5.98 7.49
C ALA A 347 1.30 6.70 6.76
N GLU A 348 2.52 6.60 7.29
CA GLU A 348 3.72 7.22 6.71
C GLU A 348 4.26 6.42 5.52
N ASN A 349 4.00 5.10 5.46
CA ASN A 349 4.52 4.20 4.44
C ASN A 349 3.39 3.46 3.70
N PRO A 350 3.04 3.88 2.47
CA PRO A 350 1.97 3.26 1.67
C PRO A 350 2.18 1.78 1.34
N ILE A 351 3.37 1.23 1.59
CA ILE A 351 3.69 -0.18 1.31
C ILE A 351 2.99 -1.13 2.31
N PHE A 352 2.44 -0.64 3.42
CA PHE A 352 1.75 -1.44 4.45
C PHE A 352 0.20 -1.41 4.37
N THR A 353 -0.38 -1.21 3.18
CA THR A 353 -1.83 -0.98 2.99
C THR A 353 -2.77 -2.13 3.41
N ASP A 354 -2.26 -3.34 3.63
CA ASP A 354 -3.09 -4.51 3.98
C ASP A 354 -3.45 -4.57 5.47
N ILE A 355 -2.95 -3.66 6.30
CA ILE A 355 -3.37 -3.47 7.68
C ILE A 355 -4.29 -2.23 7.72
N PRO A 356 -5.62 -2.39 7.77
CA PRO A 356 -6.58 -1.29 7.65
C PRO A 356 -6.69 -0.52 8.98
N LEU A 357 -5.60 0.14 9.39
CA LEU A 357 -5.49 0.84 10.67
C LEU A 357 -5.42 2.35 10.43
N GLU A 358 -6.58 3.02 10.46
CA GLU A 358 -6.66 4.48 10.44
C GLU A 358 -6.71 5.04 11.87
N LEU A 359 -5.60 5.62 12.34
CA LEU A 359 -5.49 6.12 13.72
C LEU A 359 -6.62 7.09 14.13
N PRO A 360 -7.02 8.10 13.31
CA PRO A 360 -8.13 8.98 13.69
C PRO A 360 -9.45 8.23 13.90
N GLN A 361 -9.72 7.20 13.08
CA GLN A 361 -10.92 6.38 13.20
C GLN A 361 -10.85 5.44 14.41
N TYR A 362 -9.66 4.87 14.66
CA TYR A 362 -9.37 4.02 15.81
C TYR A 362 -9.63 4.75 17.13
N TYR A 363 -9.14 5.99 17.29
CA TYR A 363 -9.34 6.78 18.51
C TYR A 363 -10.73 7.39 18.66
N GLN A 364 -11.50 7.53 17.58
CA GLN A 364 -12.90 7.93 17.68
C GLN A 364 -13.81 6.78 18.20
N HIS A 365 -13.23 5.66 18.65
CA HIS A 365 -13.89 4.45 19.16
C HIS A 365 -14.95 3.92 18.17
N TYR A 366 -14.69 4.08 16.87
CA TYR A 366 -15.52 3.66 15.73
C TYR A 366 -17.00 4.03 15.83
N GLN A 367 -17.36 5.05 16.62
CA GLN A 367 -18.74 5.47 16.87
C GLN A 367 -19.70 4.32 17.19
N GLY A 368 -19.23 3.26 17.87
CA GLY A 368 -20.03 2.07 18.20
C GLY A 368 -20.08 0.97 17.15
N ASP A 369 -19.24 1.02 16.11
CA ASP A 369 -19.08 -0.04 15.13
C ASP A 369 -17.80 -0.87 15.40
N ILE A 370 -17.95 -2.15 15.74
CA ILE A 370 -16.80 -3.02 16.03
C ILE A 370 -16.16 -3.63 14.77
N ARG A 371 -16.80 -3.54 13.59
CA ARG A 371 -16.31 -4.19 12.37
C ARG A 371 -14.89 -3.75 11.97
N PRO A 372 -14.50 -2.47 12.07
CA PRO A 372 -13.12 -2.07 11.83
C PRO A 372 -12.11 -2.72 12.79
N LEU A 373 -12.48 -2.92 14.06
CA LEU A 373 -11.63 -3.61 15.04
C LEU A 373 -11.41 -5.07 14.65
N VAL A 374 -12.45 -5.75 14.17
CA VAL A 374 -12.38 -7.12 13.63
C VAL A 374 -11.49 -7.16 12.37
N ALA A 375 -11.61 -6.17 11.49
CA ALA A 375 -10.77 -6.08 10.28
C ALA A 375 -9.29 -5.92 10.63
N VAL A 376 -8.95 -5.02 11.57
CA VAL A 376 -7.58 -4.86 12.09
C VAL A 376 -7.07 -6.17 12.68
N LYS A 377 -7.86 -6.81 13.56
CA LYS A 377 -7.51 -8.11 14.16
C LYS A 377 -7.21 -9.16 13.09
N ASN A 378 -8.09 -9.32 12.11
CA ASN A 378 -7.90 -10.32 11.06
C ASN A 378 -6.64 -10.03 10.23
N ALA A 379 -6.39 -8.75 9.91
CA ALA A 379 -5.19 -8.33 9.19
C ALA A 379 -3.91 -8.65 9.96
N ILE A 380 -3.80 -8.29 11.25
CA ILE A 380 -2.58 -8.54 12.03
C ILE A 380 -2.32 -10.03 12.30
N THR A 381 -3.33 -10.89 12.17
CA THR A 381 -3.22 -12.34 12.39
C THR A 381 -2.88 -13.17 11.14
N THR A 382 -2.70 -12.54 9.97
CA THR A 382 -2.26 -13.31 8.79
C THR A 382 -0.83 -13.82 8.98
N PRO A 383 -0.44 -14.99 8.41
CA PRO A 383 0.91 -15.51 8.57
C PRO A 383 2.02 -14.52 8.19
N LYS A 384 1.83 -13.78 7.07
CA LYS A 384 2.76 -12.74 6.61
C LYS A 384 2.87 -11.59 7.63
N ASN A 385 1.75 -11.17 8.23
CA ASN A 385 1.76 -10.12 9.24
C ASN A 385 2.28 -10.58 10.59
N ILE A 386 2.12 -11.85 10.95
CA ILE A 386 2.76 -12.40 12.14
C ILE A 386 4.28 -12.43 11.98
N GLU A 387 4.80 -12.80 10.80
CA GLU A 387 6.25 -12.74 10.54
C GLU A 387 6.76 -11.29 10.62
N PHE A 388 6.05 -10.35 10.00
CA PHE A 388 6.37 -8.93 10.05
C PHE A 388 6.26 -8.32 11.46
N LEU A 389 5.21 -8.62 12.23
CA LEU A 389 4.94 -7.98 13.52
C LEU A 389 5.61 -8.69 14.69
N THR A 390 5.97 -9.97 14.54
CA THR A 390 6.24 -10.95 15.61
C THR A 390 5.00 -11.41 16.35
N SER A 391 4.99 -12.67 16.80
CA SER A 391 3.91 -13.23 17.61
C SER A 391 3.71 -12.46 18.93
N GLU A 392 4.79 -11.97 19.54
CA GLU A 392 4.73 -11.22 20.80
C GLU A 392 3.93 -9.91 20.64
N ASN A 393 4.23 -9.11 19.61
CA ASN A 393 3.50 -7.87 19.38
C ASN A 393 2.05 -8.14 18.96
N VAL A 394 1.79 -9.18 18.17
CA VAL A 394 0.42 -9.56 17.81
C VAL A 394 -0.41 -9.90 19.05
N GLU A 395 0.15 -10.58 20.04
CA GLU A 395 -0.55 -10.83 21.32
C GLU A 395 -0.77 -9.54 22.12
N LYS A 396 0.21 -8.63 22.18
CA LYS A 396 0.02 -7.30 22.80
C LYS A 396 -1.11 -6.53 22.13
N TYR A 397 -1.14 -6.51 20.79
CA TYR A 397 -2.19 -5.84 20.03
C TYR A 397 -3.55 -6.44 20.30
N LYS A 398 -3.66 -7.78 20.33
CA LYS A 398 -4.90 -8.46 20.72
C LYS A 398 -5.42 -7.96 22.07
N GLN A 399 -4.56 -7.82 23.08
CA GLN A 399 -4.97 -7.25 24.37
C GLN A 399 -5.45 -5.80 24.24
N THR A 400 -4.71 -4.94 23.53
CA THR A 400 -5.14 -3.55 23.27
C THR A 400 -6.47 -3.48 22.53
N LEU A 401 -6.74 -4.40 21.59
CA LEU A 401 -8.03 -4.46 20.90
C LEU A 401 -9.15 -4.86 21.86
N LEU A 402 -8.91 -5.80 22.79
CA LEU A 402 -9.90 -6.18 23.81
C LEU A 402 -10.25 -5.01 24.73
N GLU A 403 -9.27 -4.20 25.14
CA GLU A 403 -9.47 -3.00 25.97
C GLU A 403 -10.35 -1.93 25.29
N GLN A 404 -10.39 -1.88 23.95
CA GLN A 404 -11.23 -0.92 23.23
C GLN A 404 -12.70 -1.32 23.12
N ILE A 405 -13.04 -2.58 23.40
CA ILE A 405 -14.40 -3.11 23.19
C ILE A 405 -15.42 -2.37 24.04
N ASP A 406 -15.11 -2.11 25.31
CA ASP A 406 -16.03 -1.41 26.22
C ASP A 406 -16.28 0.03 25.75
N ASN A 407 -15.23 0.75 25.35
CA ASN A 407 -15.35 2.12 24.82
C ASN A 407 -16.17 2.18 23.52
N ILE A 408 -16.01 1.19 22.64
CA ILE A 408 -16.83 1.09 21.41
C ILE A 408 -18.28 0.77 21.81
N PHE A 409 -18.49 -0.15 22.74
CA PHE A 409 -19.83 -0.53 23.22
C PHE A 409 -20.60 0.66 23.82
N GLU A 410 -19.94 1.50 24.63
CA GLU A 410 -20.55 2.71 25.20
C GLU A 410 -21.11 3.66 24.13
N LYS A 411 -20.47 3.71 22.95
CA LYS A 411 -20.90 4.52 21.81
C LYS A 411 -21.92 3.82 20.91
N ALA A 412 -22.19 2.53 21.10
CA ALA A 412 -23.19 1.77 20.35
C ALA A 412 -24.61 2.13 20.84
N ASN A 413 -25.05 3.34 20.53
CA ASN A 413 -26.28 3.94 21.08
C ASN A 413 -27.54 3.72 20.23
N THR A 414 -27.51 2.85 19.21
CA THR A 414 -28.68 2.50 18.39
C THR A 414 -28.88 0.99 18.39
N PRO A 415 -30.12 0.48 18.25
CA PRO A 415 -30.36 -0.96 18.13
C PRO A 415 -29.55 -1.59 17.00
N SER A 416 -29.40 -0.89 15.87
CA SER A 416 -28.59 -1.37 14.76
C SER A 416 -27.11 -1.56 15.12
N LYS A 417 -26.53 -0.58 15.84
CA LYS A 417 -25.13 -0.68 16.31
C LYS A 417 -24.97 -1.77 17.36
N LEU A 418 -25.87 -1.86 18.34
CA LEU A 418 -25.87 -2.90 19.36
C LEU A 418 -25.97 -4.31 18.75
N TYR A 419 -26.84 -4.49 17.75
CA TYR A 419 -26.98 -5.76 17.05
C TYR A 419 -25.71 -6.11 16.25
N SER A 420 -25.19 -5.13 15.49
CA SER A 420 -23.96 -5.31 14.71
C SER A 420 -22.79 -5.68 15.61
N PHE A 421 -22.70 -5.03 16.78
CA PHE A 421 -21.70 -5.30 17.81
C PHE A 421 -21.82 -6.73 18.34
N LYS A 422 -23.01 -7.14 18.82
CA LYS A 422 -23.28 -8.50 19.30
C LYS A 422 -22.92 -9.56 18.25
N ASN A 423 -23.46 -9.42 17.04
CA ASN A 423 -23.27 -10.37 15.94
C ASN A 423 -21.79 -10.48 15.51
N ALA A 424 -21.02 -9.39 15.57
CA ALA A 424 -19.60 -9.42 15.28
C ALA A 424 -18.79 -10.16 16.36
N LEU A 425 -19.11 -9.93 17.66
CA LEU A 425 -18.46 -10.65 18.76
C LEU A 425 -18.80 -12.15 18.74
N GLU A 426 -20.04 -12.53 18.44
CA GLU A 426 -20.48 -13.94 18.42
C GLU A 426 -19.86 -14.76 17.27
N LYS A 427 -19.62 -14.12 16.13
CA LYS A 427 -19.08 -14.77 14.92
C LYS A 427 -17.56 -14.88 14.92
N ASP A 428 -16.87 -14.02 15.64
CA ASP A 428 -15.42 -14.03 15.69
C ASP A 428 -14.93 -14.82 16.90
N ASP A 429 -14.26 -15.96 16.67
CA ASP A 429 -13.80 -16.86 17.73
C ASP A 429 -12.88 -16.19 18.77
N PHE A 430 -12.15 -15.13 18.39
CA PHE A 430 -11.29 -14.38 19.32
C PHE A 430 -12.11 -13.52 20.28
N PHE A 431 -13.19 -12.91 19.79
CA PHE A 431 -14.05 -12.03 20.57
C PHE A 431 -15.21 -12.77 21.25
N LYS A 432 -15.57 -13.95 20.77
CA LYS A 432 -16.66 -14.81 21.27
C LYS A 432 -16.61 -15.08 22.78
N PRO A 433 -15.44 -15.28 23.43
CA PRO A 433 -15.38 -15.42 24.89
C PRO A 433 -15.86 -14.19 25.67
N LEU A 434 -15.90 -13.00 25.04
CA LEU A 434 -16.44 -11.77 25.62
C LEU A 434 -17.95 -11.61 25.40
N ALA A 435 -18.54 -12.33 24.43
CA ALA A 435 -19.98 -12.34 24.16
C ALA A 435 -20.82 -13.06 25.24
N LYS A 436 -20.26 -13.26 26.45
CA LYS A 436 -20.88 -13.91 27.61
C LYS A 436 -22.19 -13.24 28.04
N PRO A 437 -23.00 -13.85 28.94
CA PRO A 437 -24.27 -13.29 29.44
C PRO A 437 -24.19 -11.84 29.96
N TYR A 438 -22.98 -11.38 30.34
CA TYR A 438 -22.69 -9.99 30.69
C TYR A 438 -23.00 -9.01 29.55
N LEU A 439 -22.63 -9.33 28.30
CA LEU A 439 -22.92 -8.50 27.14
C LEU A 439 -24.42 -8.40 26.88
N ASP A 440 -25.15 -9.51 27.01
CA ASP A 440 -26.61 -9.51 26.87
C ASP A 440 -27.28 -8.63 27.93
N SER A 441 -26.79 -8.67 29.17
CA SER A 441 -27.23 -7.78 30.25
C SER A 441 -26.97 -6.31 29.93
N LEU A 442 -25.78 -5.97 29.43
CA LEU A 442 -25.42 -4.60 29.04
C LEU A 442 -26.25 -4.10 27.84
N ILE A 443 -26.46 -4.93 26.82
CA ILE A 443 -27.33 -4.63 25.68
C ILE A 443 -28.75 -4.39 26.18
N GLN A 444 -29.26 -5.26 27.06
CA GLN A 444 -30.59 -5.13 27.64
C GLN A 444 -30.74 -3.83 28.43
N GLN A 445 -29.71 -3.41 29.17
CA GLN A 445 -29.71 -2.12 29.87
C GLN A 445 -29.80 -0.94 28.88
N GLN A 446 -29.03 -0.95 27.78
CA GLN A 446 -29.06 0.10 26.76
C GLN A 446 -30.41 0.14 26.01
N LEU A 447 -31.02 -1.02 25.75
CA LEU A 447 -32.34 -1.13 25.14
C LEU A 447 -33.45 -0.65 26.09
N THR A 448 -33.37 -1.01 27.38
CA THR A 448 -34.34 -0.59 28.40
C THR A 448 -34.36 0.93 28.56
N LYS A 449 -33.19 1.60 28.51
CA LYS A 449 -33.10 3.08 28.49
C LYS A 449 -33.87 3.73 27.33
N LYS A 450 -34.18 2.97 26.27
CA LYS A 450 -34.91 3.40 25.08
C LYS A 450 -36.34 2.85 25.02
N GLY A 451 -36.80 2.15 26.06
CA GLY A 451 -38.10 1.50 26.09
C GLY A 451 -38.21 0.29 25.16
N LEU A 452 -37.09 -0.35 24.81
CA LEU A 452 -37.03 -1.54 23.96
C LEU A 452 -36.64 -2.78 24.78
N VAL A 453 -37.04 -3.95 24.31
CA VAL A 453 -36.61 -5.26 24.86
C VAL A 453 -35.61 -5.95 23.93
N GLN A 454 -34.88 -6.96 24.43
CA GLN A 454 -33.85 -7.67 23.66
C GLN A 454 -34.40 -8.27 22.35
N GLU A 455 -35.66 -8.72 22.40
CA GLU A 455 -36.42 -9.26 21.28
C GLU A 455 -36.67 -8.24 20.16
N ASP A 456 -36.58 -6.94 20.44
CA ASP A 456 -36.72 -5.87 19.46
C ASP A 456 -35.43 -5.62 18.66
N LEU A 457 -34.28 -6.09 19.17
CA LEU A 457 -32.96 -5.74 18.65
C LEU A 457 -32.77 -6.19 17.19
N VAL A 458 -33.10 -7.44 16.88
CA VAL A 458 -32.99 -8.02 15.54
C VAL A 458 -33.91 -7.27 14.56
N TYR A 459 -35.13 -6.98 15.01
CA TYR A 459 -36.13 -6.29 14.20
C TYR A 459 -35.72 -4.86 13.87
N GLU A 460 -35.32 -4.06 14.87
CA GLU A 460 -34.89 -2.67 14.66
C GLU A 460 -33.58 -2.58 13.85
N TYR A 461 -32.68 -3.57 13.96
CA TYR A 461 -31.52 -3.66 13.07
C TYR A 461 -31.92 -3.88 11.61
N GLU A 462 -32.75 -4.87 11.32
CA GLU A 462 -33.17 -5.17 9.95
C GLU A 462 -34.01 -4.03 9.35
N LYS A 463 -34.80 -3.33 10.19
CA LYS A 463 -35.52 -2.11 9.82
C LYS A 463 -34.57 -0.97 9.47
N GLY A 464 -33.58 -0.68 10.31
CA GLY A 464 -32.56 0.32 10.01
C GLY A 464 -31.72 -0.04 8.78
N ARG A 465 -31.40 -1.32 8.58
CA ARG A 465 -30.71 -1.81 7.36
C ARG A 465 -31.58 -1.55 6.12
N LEU A 466 -32.87 -1.85 6.20
CA LEU A 466 -33.81 -1.60 5.12
C LEU A 466 -33.89 -0.10 4.78
N GLU A 467 -34.02 0.78 5.78
CA GLU A 467 -34.13 2.23 5.58
C GLU A 467 -32.90 2.83 4.92
N ASN A 468 -31.70 2.36 5.29
CA ASN A 468 -30.42 2.84 4.74
C ASN A 468 -30.02 2.20 3.40
N THR A 469 -30.71 1.14 2.96
CA THR A 469 -30.41 0.49 1.67
C THR A 469 -31.18 1.21 0.56
N THR A 470 -30.50 1.55 -0.54
CA THR A 470 -31.15 1.99 -1.79
C THR A 470 -31.04 0.86 -2.80
N PHE A 471 -32.17 0.41 -3.35
CA PHE A 471 -32.19 -0.67 -4.34
C PHE A 471 -32.19 -0.12 -5.76
N TYR A 472 -31.22 -0.53 -6.58
CA TYR A 472 -31.12 -0.06 -7.96
C TYR A 472 -31.84 -0.97 -8.95
N ASN A 473 -32.11 -2.22 -8.56
CA ASN A 473 -32.80 -3.20 -9.39
C ASN A 473 -33.56 -4.25 -8.55
N LEU A 474 -34.45 -4.99 -9.20
CA LEU A 474 -35.31 -5.98 -8.54
C LEU A 474 -34.52 -7.19 -7.99
N GLU A 475 -33.35 -7.49 -8.54
CA GLU A 475 -32.55 -8.64 -8.10
C GLU A 475 -31.85 -8.35 -6.76
N GLU A 476 -31.34 -7.13 -6.56
CA GLU A 476 -30.85 -6.67 -5.26
C GLU A 476 -31.95 -6.74 -4.19
N GLY A 477 -33.13 -6.24 -4.52
CA GLY A 477 -34.30 -6.31 -3.64
C GLY A 477 -34.71 -7.75 -3.32
N ARG A 478 -34.72 -8.63 -4.31
CA ARG A 478 -35.01 -10.06 -4.14
C ARG A 478 -34.02 -10.71 -3.17
N LYS A 479 -32.71 -10.53 -3.38
CA LYS A 479 -31.66 -11.07 -2.50
C LYS A 479 -31.82 -10.58 -1.07
N PHE A 480 -32.12 -9.29 -0.89
CA PHE A 480 -32.38 -8.72 0.44
C PHE A 480 -33.57 -9.39 1.12
N ILE A 481 -34.69 -9.55 0.40
CA ILE A 481 -35.91 -10.15 0.94
C ILE A 481 -35.76 -11.65 1.20
N GLU A 482 -35.07 -12.39 0.33
CA GLU A 482 -34.77 -13.80 0.57
C GLU A 482 -33.93 -13.97 1.84
N ASN A 483 -32.91 -13.13 2.05
CA ASN A 483 -32.11 -13.12 3.27
C ASN A 483 -32.97 -12.78 4.50
N LEU A 484 -33.84 -11.78 4.39
CA LEU A 484 -34.76 -11.39 5.47
C LEU A 484 -35.78 -12.50 5.79
N SER A 485 -36.27 -13.23 4.79
CA SER A 485 -37.24 -14.32 4.96
C SER A 485 -36.65 -15.55 5.67
N LYS A 486 -35.33 -15.76 5.58
CA LYS A 486 -34.64 -16.87 6.25
C LYS A 486 -34.37 -16.63 7.73
N ARG A 487 -34.64 -15.41 8.22
CA ARG A 487 -34.42 -14.99 9.61
C ARG A 487 -35.59 -15.44 10.47
N ASN A 488 -35.35 -16.43 11.34
CA ASN A 488 -36.34 -16.93 12.29
C ASN A 488 -36.33 -16.16 13.62
N ASP A 489 -35.27 -15.39 13.85
CA ASP A 489 -35.03 -14.56 15.04
C ASP A 489 -35.77 -13.20 15.01
N LEU A 490 -36.51 -12.90 13.93
CA LEU A 490 -37.34 -11.69 13.82
C LEU A 490 -38.68 -11.78 14.55
N ASP A 491 -39.16 -12.99 14.79
CA ASP A 491 -40.41 -13.28 15.49
C ASP A 491 -40.10 -14.26 16.63
N PRO A 492 -39.53 -13.80 17.76
CA PRO A 492 -39.25 -14.67 18.88
C PRO A 492 -40.55 -15.34 19.35
N GLU A 493 -40.48 -16.64 19.66
CA GLU A 493 -41.66 -17.39 20.10
C GLU A 493 -42.28 -16.68 21.31
N PRO A 494 -43.59 -16.38 21.28
CA PRO A 494 -44.24 -15.80 22.44
C PRO A 494 -44.07 -16.75 23.63
N PRO A 495 -43.83 -16.25 24.85
CA PRO A 495 -43.68 -17.10 26.02
C PRO A 495 -44.89 -18.04 26.11
N ALA A 496 -44.62 -19.34 26.26
CA ALA A 496 -45.65 -20.37 26.25
C ALA A 496 -46.82 -19.94 27.15
N PRO A 497 -48.06 -19.95 26.65
CA PRO A 497 -49.19 -19.47 27.43
C PRO A 497 -49.30 -20.28 28.72
N LYS A 498 -49.19 -19.63 29.88
CA LYS A 498 -49.30 -20.28 31.20
C LYS A 498 -50.67 -20.93 31.44
N ASN A 499 -51.64 -20.74 30.54
CA ASN A 499 -52.99 -21.25 30.67
C ASN A 499 -53.41 -22.05 29.43
N ARG A 500 -53.75 -23.33 29.64
CA ARG A 500 -54.09 -24.32 28.60
C ARG A 500 -55.34 -23.94 27.78
N TRP A 501 -56.14 -22.98 28.27
CA TRP A 501 -57.39 -22.51 27.68
C TRP A 501 -57.29 -21.12 27.03
N ALA A 502 -56.08 -20.57 26.87
CA ALA A 502 -55.90 -19.32 26.16
C ALA A 502 -56.34 -19.48 24.69
N ARG A 503 -57.39 -18.74 24.31
CA ARG A 503 -57.97 -18.66 22.96
C ARG A 503 -56.83 -18.57 21.92
N LYS A 504 -56.85 -19.39 20.86
CA LYS A 504 -55.91 -19.33 19.72
C LYS A 504 -55.70 -17.85 19.37
N GLN A 505 -54.49 -17.33 19.58
CA GLN A 505 -54.18 -15.94 19.26
C GLN A 505 -54.58 -15.69 17.81
N THR A 506 -55.48 -14.72 17.60
CA THR A 506 -55.81 -14.16 16.29
C THR A 506 -54.49 -13.87 15.58
N LYS A 507 -54.32 -14.31 14.31
CA LYS A 507 -53.10 -14.14 13.50
C LYS A 507 -52.49 -12.74 13.72
N VAL A 508 -51.58 -12.61 14.68
CA VAL A 508 -50.86 -11.37 14.93
C VAL A 508 -49.95 -11.23 13.72
N ASN A 509 -50.06 -10.11 13.03
CA ASN A 509 -49.20 -9.84 11.89
C ASN A 509 -47.76 -9.76 12.44
N THR A 510 -46.98 -10.80 12.19
CA THR A 510 -45.68 -10.96 12.84
C THR A 510 -44.74 -9.84 12.40
N ARG A 511 -43.78 -9.48 13.25
CA ARG A 511 -42.85 -8.36 13.00
C ARG A 511 -42.09 -8.57 11.69
N LYS A 512 -41.67 -9.81 11.43
CA LYS A 512 -41.08 -10.22 10.17
C LYS A 512 -41.97 -9.91 8.96
N ASN A 513 -43.26 -10.22 9.03
CA ASN A 513 -44.19 -9.96 7.93
C ASN A 513 -44.39 -8.47 7.68
N ALA A 514 -44.44 -7.65 8.73
CA ALA A 514 -44.50 -6.21 8.60
C ALA A 514 -43.25 -5.66 7.89
N LEU A 515 -42.07 -6.16 8.25
CA LEU A 515 -40.81 -5.73 7.64
C LEU A 515 -40.66 -6.22 6.20
N LEU A 516 -41.03 -7.47 5.91
CA LEU A 516 -41.08 -8.00 4.54
C LEU A 516 -42.03 -7.18 3.66
N LYS A 517 -43.20 -6.80 4.17
CA LYS A 517 -44.15 -5.92 3.47
C LYS A 517 -43.52 -4.56 3.16
N ARG A 518 -42.89 -3.91 4.14
CA ARG A 518 -42.20 -2.63 3.93
C ARG A 518 -41.06 -2.76 2.92
N ALA A 519 -40.29 -3.84 2.98
CA ALA A 519 -39.17 -4.10 2.09
C ALA A 519 -39.60 -4.25 0.64
N LYS A 520 -40.64 -5.04 0.36
CA LYS A 520 -41.22 -5.17 -0.99
C LYS A 520 -41.64 -3.82 -1.56
N ILE A 521 -42.31 -2.99 -0.74
CA ILE A 521 -42.75 -1.66 -1.16
C ILE A 521 -41.53 -0.75 -1.41
N LYS A 522 -40.53 -0.75 -0.51
CA LYS A 522 -39.33 0.09 -0.65
C LYS A 522 -38.55 -0.23 -1.92
N VAL A 523 -38.39 -1.51 -2.25
CA VAL A 523 -37.72 -1.91 -3.49
C VAL A 523 -38.41 -1.28 -4.71
N LEU A 524 -39.75 -1.26 -4.71
CA LEU A 524 -40.50 -0.65 -5.80
C LEU A 524 -40.41 0.89 -5.78
N GLU A 525 -40.43 1.51 -4.60
CA GLU A 525 -40.23 2.96 -4.42
C GLU A 525 -38.84 3.41 -4.91
N ASP A 526 -37.78 2.67 -4.60
CA ASP A 526 -36.41 3.04 -4.99
C ASP A 526 -36.20 2.91 -6.51
N ILE A 527 -36.80 1.89 -7.14
CA ILE A 527 -36.63 1.62 -8.59
C ILE A 527 -37.54 2.49 -9.46
N TYR A 528 -38.81 2.65 -9.06
CA TYR A 528 -39.82 3.34 -9.87
C TYR A 528 -40.14 4.75 -9.35
N GLY A 529 -39.64 5.13 -8.18
CA GLY A 529 -39.93 6.39 -7.51
C GLY A 529 -41.23 6.35 -6.70
N ASN A 530 -41.40 7.35 -5.83
CA ASN A 530 -42.65 7.56 -5.07
C ASN A 530 -43.79 8.14 -5.94
N SER A 531 -43.48 8.59 -7.16
CA SER A 531 -44.44 9.17 -8.10
C SER A 531 -44.07 8.76 -9.53
N PRO A 532 -44.23 7.47 -9.87
CA PRO A 532 -43.83 6.94 -11.17
C PRO A 532 -44.61 7.59 -12.32
N THR A 533 -43.97 7.68 -13.48
CA THR A 533 -44.62 8.03 -14.75
C THR A 533 -45.60 6.93 -15.18
N ILE A 534 -46.50 7.23 -16.12
CA ILE A 534 -47.42 6.21 -16.67
C ILE A 534 -46.65 5.02 -17.23
N LYS A 535 -45.59 5.27 -18.00
CA LYS A 535 -44.78 4.22 -18.61
C LYS A 535 -44.21 3.28 -17.53
N GLN A 536 -43.72 3.85 -16.43
CA GLN A 536 -43.24 3.10 -15.26
C GLN A 536 -44.38 2.34 -14.56
N ILE A 537 -45.57 2.93 -14.39
CA ILE A 537 -46.74 2.23 -13.81
C ILE A 537 -47.16 1.05 -14.69
N GLU A 538 -47.20 1.21 -16.01
CA GLU A 538 -47.54 0.14 -16.95
C GLU A 538 -46.50 -0.98 -16.95
N GLU A 539 -45.22 -0.62 -16.96
CA GLU A 539 -44.11 -1.55 -16.82
C GLU A 539 -44.21 -2.32 -15.50
N LEU A 540 -44.39 -1.62 -14.37
CA LEU A 540 -44.60 -2.19 -13.05
C LEU A 540 -45.74 -3.22 -13.04
N ASN A 541 -46.88 -2.91 -13.68
CA ASN A 541 -48.02 -3.83 -13.78
C ASN A 541 -47.72 -5.08 -14.62
N LYS A 542 -46.83 -5.00 -15.61
CA LYS A 542 -46.35 -6.16 -16.38
C LYS A 542 -45.30 -6.96 -15.61
N THR A 543 -44.51 -6.27 -14.80
CA THR A 543 -43.37 -6.80 -14.05
C THR A 543 -43.84 -7.57 -12.81
N ILE A 544 -44.67 -6.98 -11.94
CA ILE A 544 -45.08 -7.62 -10.67
C ILE A 544 -45.63 -9.05 -10.82
N PRO A 545 -46.50 -9.38 -11.81
CA PRO A 545 -46.98 -10.74 -11.98
C PRO A 545 -45.87 -11.78 -12.26
N ARG A 546 -44.74 -11.35 -12.83
CA ARG A 546 -43.58 -12.21 -13.13
C ARG A 546 -42.73 -12.50 -11.89
N TYR A 547 -42.83 -11.66 -10.85
CA TYR A 547 -42.06 -11.77 -9.62
C TYR A 547 -42.97 -12.10 -8.45
N SER A 548 -43.22 -13.40 -8.24
CA SER A 548 -44.12 -13.90 -7.19
C SER A 548 -43.78 -13.39 -5.80
N TRP A 549 -42.50 -13.15 -5.51
CA TRP A 549 -42.03 -12.64 -4.21
C TRP A 549 -42.53 -11.22 -3.89
N LEU A 550 -42.93 -10.43 -4.90
CA LEU A 550 -43.54 -9.12 -4.70
C LEU A 550 -45.03 -9.21 -4.30
N ALA A 551 -45.70 -10.34 -4.53
CA ALA A 551 -47.11 -10.49 -4.18
C ALA A 551 -47.29 -10.81 -2.68
N PRO A 552 -48.42 -10.38 -2.07
CA PRO A 552 -49.47 -9.52 -2.63
C PRO A 552 -49.14 -8.02 -2.64
N GLU A 553 -48.16 -7.58 -1.84
CA GLU A 553 -47.94 -6.16 -1.51
C GLU A 553 -47.63 -5.29 -2.73
N GLY A 554 -46.81 -5.78 -3.66
CA GLY A 554 -46.49 -5.08 -4.89
C GLY A 554 -47.73 -4.85 -5.76
N ARG A 555 -48.66 -5.82 -5.79
CA ARG A 555 -49.93 -5.66 -6.54
C ARG A 555 -50.80 -4.59 -5.90
N GLU A 556 -50.95 -4.62 -4.58
CA GLU A 556 -51.69 -3.60 -3.84
C GLU A 556 -51.10 -2.20 -4.09
N TRP A 557 -49.78 -2.08 -4.03
CA TRP A 557 -49.07 -0.82 -4.29
C TRP A 557 -49.28 -0.33 -5.73
N ALA A 558 -49.11 -1.20 -6.74
CA ALA A 558 -49.32 -0.85 -8.14
C ALA A 558 -50.77 -0.46 -8.48
N VAL A 559 -51.75 -1.11 -7.83
CA VAL A 559 -53.17 -0.71 -7.93
C VAL A 559 -53.39 0.65 -7.27
N GLY A 560 -52.79 0.88 -6.10
CA GLY A 560 -52.83 2.19 -5.42
C GLY A 560 -52.29 3.33 -6.29
N LEU A 561 -51.20 3.08 -7.03
CA LEU A 561 -50.61 4.05 -7.95
C LEU A 561 -51.55 4.43 -9.10
N LYS A 562 -52.29 3.48 -9.69
CA LYS A 562 -53.29 3.77 -10.74
C LYS A 562 -54.46 4.61 -10.23
N GLY A 563 -54.83 4.45 -8.96
CA GLY A 563 -55.96 5.17 -8.38
C GLY A 563 -55.61 6.59 -7.93
N ASN A 564 -54.37 6.82 -7.47
CA ASN A 564 -54.04 8.01 -6.70
C ASN A 564 -52.63 8.61 -6.89
N SER A 565 -51.86 8.17 -7.89
CA SER A 565 -50.58 8.82 -8.20
C SER A 565 -50.77 10.18 -8.89
N ASP A 566 -49.73 11.01 -8.90
CA ASP A 566 -49.79 12.32 -9.55
C ASP A 566 -49.76 12.23 -11.08
N SER A 567 -49.25 11.12 -11.62
CA SER A 567 -49.20 10.84 -13.06
C SER A 567 -50.42 10.07 -13.58
N TRP A 568 -51.09 9.31 -12.71
CA TRP A 568 -52.25 8.49 -13.05
C TRP A 568 -53.19 8.41 -11.85
N PHE A 569 -54.40 8.93 -12.01
CA PHE A 569 -55.44 8.81 -11.01
C PHE A 569 -56.81 8.61 -11.64
N THR A 570 -57.71 8.05 -10.85
CA THR A 570 -59.08 7.76 -11.25
C THR A 570 -60.05 8.36 -10.25
N GLY A 571 -61.31 8.55 -10.65
CA GLY A 571 -62.38 8.91 -9.74
C GLY A 571 -63.74 8.51 -10.27
N ILE A 572 -64.74 8.59 -9.40
CA ILE A 572 -66.14 8.28 -9.73
C ILE A 572 -66.99 9.50 -9.38
N VAL A 573 -67.89 9.86 -10.27
CA VAL A 573 -68.89 10.92 -10.08
C VAL A 573 -70.27 10.31 -10.26
N GLU A 574 -71.08 10.33 -9.21
CA GLU A 574 -72.43 9.80 -9.24
C GLU A 574 -73.47 10.91 -9.41
N ILE A 575 -74.42 10.71 -10.32
CA ILE A 575 -75.53 11.63 -10.55
C ILE A 575 -76.81 11.00 -10.06
N ALA A 576 -77.21 11.40 -8.84
CA ALA A 576 -78.33 10.80 -8.11
C ALA A 576 -79.65 10.80 -8.91
N LYS A 577 -79.94 11.90 -9.64
CA LYS A 577 -81.19 12.07 -10.40
C LYS A 577 -81.37 11.02 -11.50
N THR A 578 -80.29 10.58 -12.15
CA THR A 578 -80.33 9.63 -13.28
C THR A 578 -79.76 8.25 -12.94
N ARG A 579 -79.31 8.05 -11.69
CA ARG A 579 -78.57 6.85 -11.24
C ARG A 579 -77.42 6.46 -12.18
N THR A 580 -76.81 7.45 -12.82
CA THR A 580 -75.69 7.24 -13.73
C THR A 580 -74.40 7.54 -12.98
N GLN A 581 -73.45 6.60 -13.04
CA GLN A 581 -72.11 6.79 -12.48
C GLN A 581 -71.13 7.04 -13.62
N TYR A 582 -70.29 8.06 -13.48
CA TYR A 582 -69.20 8.34 -14.42
C TYR A 582 -67.88 7.97 -13.76
N PHE A 583 -67.18 7.00 -14.33
CA PHE A 583 -65.80 6.72 -13.97
C PHE A 583 -64.91 7.56 -14.87
N TYR A 584 -63.95 8.28 -14.29
CA TYR A 584 -62.93 8.99 -15.07
C TYR A 584 -61.53 8.50 -14.72
N GLU A 585 -60.65 8.60 -15.71
CA GLU A 585 -59.23 8.29 -15.62
C GLU A 585 -58.45 9.46 -16.22
N ALA A 586 -57.47 9.98 -15.48
CA ALA A 586 -56.58 11.04 -15.92
C ALA A 586 -55.14 10.53 -15.92
N LYS A 587 -54.47 10.72 -17.06
CA LYS A 587 -53.14 10.15 -17.38
C LYS A 587 -52.21 11.25 -17.90
N ARG A 588 -51.18 11.62 -17.14
CA ARG A 588 -50.17 12.62 -17.52
C ARG A 588 -49.31 12.22 -18.73
N PHE A 589 -49.12 13.13 -19.68
CA PHE A 589 -48.22 12.94 -20.81
C PHE A 589 -46.78 13.33 -20.46
N GLY A 590 -45.95 12.33 -20.14
CA GLY A 590 -44.55 12.57 -19.76
C GLY A 590 -44.44 13.57 -18.61
N ASP A 591 -43.52 14.52 -18.72
CA ASP A 591 -43.31 15.57 -17.72
C ASP A 591 -44.15 16.84 -17.97
N SER A 592 -45.00 16.83 -18.99
CA SER A 592 -45.84 18.00 -19.32
C SER A 592 -46.99 18.17 -18.33
N ASP A 593 -47.54 19.38 -18.22
CA ASP A 593 -48.79 19.61 -17.47
C ASP A 593 -50.04 19.25 -18.31
N ARG A 594 -49.90 18.30 -19.24
CA ARG A 594 -50.97 17.79 -20.09
C ARG A 594 -51.35 16.39 -19.62
N PHE A 595 -52.64 16.09 -19.59
CA PHE A 595 -53.13 14.76 -19.26
C PHE A 595 -54.19 14.30 -20.28
N LEU A 596 -54.23 13.01 -20.56
CA LEU A 596 -55.33 12.35 -21.24
C LEU A 596 -56.45 12.10 -20.23
N LEU A 597 -57.63 12.65 -20.47
CA LEU A 597 -58.83 12.40 -19.71
C LEU A 597 -59.73 11.42 -20.48
N GLU A 598 -60.08 10.31 -19.85
CA GLU A 598 -61.13 9.41 -20.31
C GLU A 598 -62.26 9.38 -19.29
N ILE A 599 -63.50 9.47 -19.76
CA ILE A 599 -64.70 9.41 -18.94
C ILE A 599 -65.60 8.32 -19.53
N LYS A 600 -66.00 7.38 -18.69
CA LYS A 600 -66.89 6.28 -19.03
C LYS A 600 -68.17 6.38 -18.22
N SER A 601 -69.32 6.35 -18.90
CA SER A 601 -70.61 6.22 -18.22
C SER A 601 -70.87 4.77 -17.87
N ILE A 602 -71.28 4.52 -16.63
CA ILE A 602 -71.67 3.22 -16.11
C ILE A 602 -73.17 3.25 -15.85
N LYS A 603 -73.91 2.45 -16.61
CA LYS A 603 -75.35 2.27 -16.46
C LYS A 603 -75.67 0.79 -16.58
N ASN A 604 -76.43 0.24 -15.62
CA ASN A 604 -76.78 -1.18 -15.58
C ASN A 604 -75.56 -2.12 -15.70
N ASN A 605 -74.47 -1.82 -14.99
CA ASN A 605 -73.19 -2.53 -15.03
C ASN A 605 -72.50 -2.59 -16.41
N LYS A 606 -72.95 -1.81 -17.40
CA LYS A 606 -72.27 -1.63 -18.68
C LYS A 606 -71.50 -0.32 -18.67
N SER A 607 -70.22 -0.36 -19.06
CA SER A 607 -69.35 0.79 -19.18
C SER A 607 -69.22 1.19 -20.65
N ASN A 608 -69.64 2.41 -20.98
CA ASN A 608 -69.50 2.99 -22.32
C ASN A 608 -68.56 4.19 -22.25
N ASN A 609 -67.70 4.36 -23.27
CA ASN A 609 -66.87 5.57 -23.38
C ASN A 609 -67.77 6.78 -23.65
N ALA A 610 -67.85 7.69 -22.69
CA ALA A 610 -68.67 8.89 -22.78
C ALA A 610 -67.87 10.06 -23.37
N TYR A 611 -66.59 10.15 -23.03
CA TYR A 611 -65.75 11.28 -23.45
C TYR A 611 -64.27 10.96 -23.34
N SER A 612 -63.47 11.41 -24.32
CA SER A 612 -62.02 11.31 -24.27
C SER A 612 -61.39 12.57 -24.86
N THR A 613 -60.50 13.21 -24.11
CA THR A 613 -59.84 14.45 -24.54
C THR A 613 -58.49 14.66 -23.83
N ASN A 614 -57.76 15.69 -24.26
CA ASN A 614 -56.64 16.21 -23.50
C ASN A 614 -57.13 17.27 -22.50
N LEU A 615 -56.49 17.32 -21.33
CA LEU A 615 -56.59 18.40 -20.37
C LEU A 615 -55.22 19.05 -20.18
N GLU A 616 -55.20 20.35 -19.98
CA GLU A 616 -54.01 21.14 -19.72
C GLU A 616 -54.14 21.81 -18.36
N VAL A 617 -53.05 21.84 -17.60
CA VAL A 617 -53.00 22.49 -16.30
C VAL A 617 -51.91 23.54 -16.32
N GLU A 618 -52.24 24.76 -15.93
CA GLU A 618 -51.28 25.84 -15.79
C GLU A 618 -51.20 26.23 -14.31
N LYS A 619 -49.98 26.25 -13.76
CA LYS A 619 -49.76 26.65 -12.36
C LYS A 619 -49.84 28.17 -12.26
N ILE A 620 -50.65 28.65 -11.33
CA ILE A 620 -50.77 30.08 -11.00
C ILE A 620 -49.83 30.34 -9.81
N VAL A 621 -48.76 31.09 -10.04
CA VAL A 621 -47.76 31.42 -9.01
C VAL A 621 -47.98 32.83 -8.49
N LYS A 622 -47.88 33.04 -7.17
CA LYS A 622 -47.97 34.38 -6.57
C LYS A 622 -46.82 35.25 -7.07
N ARG A 623 -47.14 36.41 -7.66
CA ARG A 623 -46.12 37.34 -8.22
C ARG A 623 -45.25 38.03 -7.16
N GLU A 624 -45.62 37.99 -5.88
CA GLU A 624 -45.00 38.78 -4.81
C GLU A 624 -44.09 37.98 -3.86
N THR A 625 -43.89 36.68 -4.10
CA THR A 625 -43.03 35.84 -3.24
C THR A 625 -41.97 35.12 -4.07
N GLU A 626 -40.69 35.38 -3.77
CA GLU A 626 -39.55 34.67 -4.37
C GLU A 626 -39.60 33.14 -4.14
N SER A 627 -40.43 32.67 -3.21
CA SER A 627 -40.64 31.25 -2.87
C SER A 627 -41.33 30.43 -3.97
N GLY A 628 -41.91 31.05 -5.01
CA GLY A 628 -42.60 30.32 -6.08
C GLY A 628 -43.89 29.61 -5.62
N ASP A 629 -44.52 30.10 -4.55
CA ASP A 629 -45.71 29.47 -3.98
C ASP A 629 -46.88 29.43 -4.97
N VAL A 630 -47.43 28.23 -5.18
CA VAL A 630 -48.60 27.99 -6.04
C VAL A 630 -49.85 28.56 -5.36
N GLU A 631 -50.44 29.58 -5.99
CA GLU A 631 -51.69 30.23 -5.58
C GLU A 631 -52.91 29.44 -6.07
N GLY A 632 -52.77 28.75 -7.21
CA GLY A 632 -53.84 27.98 -7.82
C GLY A 632 -53.42 27.22 -9.07
N TYR A 633 -54.40 26.58 -9.70
CA TYR A 633 -54.24 25.86 -10.95
C TYR A 633 -55.34 26.27 -11.91
N ASN A 634 -54.96 26.61 -13.13
CA ASN A 634 -55.87 26.85 -14.23
C ASN A 634 -56.00 25.54 -15.04
N VAL A 635 -57.13 24.84 -14.89
CA VAL A 635 -57.36 23.54 -15.55
C VAL A 635 -58.27 23.74 -16.75
N THR A 636 -57.80 23.36 -17.93
CA THR A 636 -58.50 23.46 -19.21
C THR A 636 -58.78 22.08 -19.78
N ILE A 637 -60.04 21.70 -19.94
CA ILE A 637 -60.49 20.47 -20.60
C ILE A 637 -60.92 20.84 -22.03
N PHE A 638 -60.25 20.31 -23.04
CA PHE A 638 -60.55 20.65 -24.44
C PHE A 638 -61.75 19.88 -24.97
N GLY A 639 -62.48 20.51 -25.90
CA GLY A 639 -63.56 19.93 -26.68
C GLY A 639 -63.06 18.86 -27.64
N ALA A 640 -63.73 17.71 -27.63
CA ALA A 640 -63.45 16.61 -28.53
C ALA A 640 -64.74 16.18 -29.26
N LYS A 641 -64.65 16.01 -30.59
CA LYS A 641 -65.74 15.49 -31.42
C LYS A 641 -65.31 14.18 -32.07
N TYR A 642 -66.16 13.16 -32.00
CA TYR A 642 -65.93 11.90 -32.70
C TYR A 642 -66.14 12.11 -34.22
N GLN A 643 -65.12 11.81 -35.02
CA GLN A 643 -65.18 11.87 -36.49
C GLN A 643 -64.64 10.56 -37.08
N THR A 644 -65.48 9.88 -37.87
CA THR A 644 -65.23 8.64 -38.64
C THR A 644 -64.61 7.47 -37.86
N TYR A 645 -63.35 7.58 -37.42
CA TYR A 645 -62.64 6.55 -36.64
C TYR A 645 -61.78 7.11 -35.48
N GLY A 646 -61.93 8.40 -35.12
CA GLY A 646 -61.13 9.00 -34.04
C GLY A 646 -61.71 10.29 -33.46
N TRP A 647 -61.13 10.74 -32.34
CA TRP A 647 -61.51 11.99 -31.69
C TRP A 647 -60.72 13.17 -32.28
N LYS A 648 -61.41 14.17 -32.86
CA LYS A 648 -60.81 15.43 -33.27
C LYS A 648 -60.95 16.45 -32.14
N GLN A 649 -59.82 16.93 -31.63
CA GLN A 649 -59.77 17.97 -30.60
C GLN A 649 -59.88 19.35 -31.20
N SER A 650 -60.57 20.25 -30.49
CA SER A 650 -60.69 21.66 -30.83
C SER A 650 -60.01 22.50 -29.76
N LYS A 651 -59.00 23.29 -30.13
CA LYS A 651 -58.32 24.23 -29.21
C LYS A 651 -59.18 25.45 -28.90
N THR A 652 -60.16 25.77 -29.76
CA THR A 652 -61.05 26.92 -29.62
C THR A 652 -62.34 26.59 -28.86
N ASP A 653 -62.53 25.33 -28.50
CA ASP A 653 -63.68 24.82 -27.77
C ASP A 653 -63.16 24.16 -26.49
N PHE A 654 -63.34 24.79 -25.34
CA PHE A 654 -62.79 24.28 -24.08
C PHE A 654 -63.65 24.66 -22.88
N PHE A 655 -63.47 23.90 -21.80
CA PHE A 655 -63.98 24.16 -20.46
C PHE A 655 -62.80 24.46 -19.54
N ARG A 656 -62.71 25.68 -19.04
CA ARG A 656 -61.59 26.15 -18.20
C ARG A 656 -62.10 26.58 -16.83
N VAL A 657 -61.42 26.18 -15.77
CA VAL A 657 -61.74 26.56 -14.40
C VAL A 657 -60.46 26.91 -13.65
N VAL A 658 -60.51 28.01 -12.90
CA VAL A 658 -59.43 28.41 -11.98
C VAL A 658 -59.71 27.79 -10.62
N CYS A 659 -58.84 26.90 -10.18
CA CYS A 659 -58.87 26.31 -8.86
C CYS A 659 -57.93 27.10 -7.94
N LYS A 660 -58.43 27.61 -6.81
CA LYS A 660 -57.62 28.23 -5.74
C LYS A 660 -57.66 27.37 -4.49
N PRO A 661 -56.75 26.39 -4.35
CA PRO A 661 -56.82 25.38 -3.31
C PRO A 661 -56.76 25.94 -1.89
N LYS A 662 -55.94 26.98 -1.63
CA LYS A 662 -55.85 27.63 -0.31
C LYS A 662 -57.16 28.28 0.15
N GLN A 663 -58.06 28.56 -0.78
CA GLN A 663 -59.36 29.17 -0.50
C GLN A 663 -60.49 28.14 -0.58
N ASN A 664 -60.18 26.87 -0.87
CA ASN A 664 -61.11 25.78 -1.19
C ASN A 664 -62.14 26.15 -2.27
N LYS A 665 -61.79 27.06 -3.20
CA LYS A 665 -62.75 27.63 -4.17
C LYS A 665 -62.38 27.28 -5.61
N LEU A 666 -63.43 26.96 -6.38
CA LEU A 666 -63.41 26.94 -7.84
C LEU A 666 -63.97 28.28 -8.34
N GLU A 667 -63.24 28.95 -9.23
CA GLU A 667 -63.56 30.27 -9.77
C GLU A 667 -63.45 30.28 -11.29
N ASN A 668 -64.06 31.30 -11.91
CA ASN A 668 -63.85 31.66 -13.32
C ASN A 668 -64.06 30.48 -14.30
N ALA A 669 -65.18 29.78 -14.17
CA ALA A 669 -65.56 28.74 -15.12
C ALA A 669 -65.93 29.36 -16.48
N VAL A 670 -65.09 29.12 -17.49
CA VAL A 670 -65.24 29.64 -18.85
C VAL A 670 -65.44 28.49 -19.83
N CYS A 671 -66.55 28.51 -20.56
CA CYS A 671 -66.80 27.60 -21.69
C CYS A 671 -66.74 28.38 -23.01
N THR A 672 -66.15 27.80 -24.05
CA THR A 672 -66.10 28.37 -25.40
C THR A 672 -66.66 27.38 -26.43
N GLY A 673 -66.81 27.77 -27.71
CA GLY A 673 -67.16 26.85 -28.80
C GLY A 673 -68.47 26.06 -28.63
N TYR A 674 -68.48 24.78 -29.02
CA TYR A 674 -69.64 23.90 -28.85
C TYR A 674 -69.91 23.55 -27.38
N MET A 675 -68.92 23.62 -26.49
CA MET A 675 -69.12 23.42 -25.05
C MET A 675 -69.98 24.53 -24.44
N ALA A 676 -69.83 25.78 -24.90
CA ALA A 676 -70.66 26.90 -24.44
C ALA A 676 -72.14 26.75 -24.85
N LEU A 677 -72.40 26.26 -26.08
CA LEU A 677 -73.76 26.08 -26.61
C LEU A 677 -74.54 25.00 -25.86
N ASN A 678 -73.85 24.00 -25.33
CA ASN A 678 -74.47 22.85 -24.71
C ASN A 678 -74.46 22.89 -23.17
N ARG A 679 -73.97 23.98 -22.56
CA ARG A 679 -73.88 24.09 -21.10
C ARG A 679 -75.26 24.03 -20.43
N ASP A 680 -75.45 23.08 -19.52
CA ASP A 680 -76.64 23.04 -18.66
C ASP A 680 -76.50 24.07 -17.54
N LYS A 681 -77.07 25.26 -17.75
CA LYS A 681 -77.01 26.38 -16.79
C LYS A 681 -77.68 26.07 -15.45
N SER A 682 -78.44 24.98 -15.32
CA SER A 682 -79.13 24.64 -14.06
C SER A 682 -78.17 24.21 -12.93
N PHE A 683 -76.91 23.89 -13.24
CA PHE A 683 -75.91 23.44 -12.26
C PHE A 683 -74.89 24.50 -11.84
N SER A 684 -74.79 25.64 -12.55
CA SER A 684 -73.49 26.32 -12.69
C SER A 684 -73.00 27.18 -11.54
N ASP A 685 -73.87 27.71 -10.69
CA ASP A 685 -73.43 28.68 -9.67
C ASP A 685 -73.49 28.11 -8.25
N ASP A 686 -74.37 27.13 -8.01
CA ASP A 686 -74.57 26.54 -6.68
C ASP A 686 -73.54 25.42 -6.40
N PHE A 687 -73.06 24.73 -7.43
CA PHE A 687 -72.02 23.70 -7.32
C PHE A 687 -70.64 24.30 -7.01
N LEU A 688 -70.27 25.40 -7.67
CA LEU A 688 -69.02 26.14 -7.44
C LEU A 688 -68.90 26.66 -6.00
N ARG A 689 -70.04 26.97 -5.34
CA ARG A 689 -70.09 27.44 -3.96
C ARG A 689 -70.04 26.34 -2.89
N LYS A 690 -70.36 25.09 -3.26
CA LYS A 690 -70.59 23.98 -2.30
C LYS A 690 -69.53 22.89 -2.30
N ASN A 691 -68.60 22.86 -3.26
CA ASN A 691 -67.61 21.79 -3.36
C ASN A 691 -66.21 22.31 -3.01
N ASP A 692 -65.72 21.88 -1.85
CA ASP A 692 -64.36 22.17 -1.39
C ASP A 692 -63.33 21.35 -2.17
N VAL A 693 -62.25 22.02 -2.59
CA VAL A 693 -61.03 21.36 -3.07
C VAL A 693 -60.19 21.03 -1.84
N SER A 694 -60.17 19.76 -1.42
CA SER A 694 -59.62 19.36 -0.13
C SER A 694 -58.09 19.40 -0.01
N SER A 695 -57.35 19.78 -1.06
CA SER A 695 -55.87 19.76 -1.06
C SER A 695 -55.25 20.72 -2.11
N ASN A 696 -54.02 21.17 -1.83
CA ASN A 696 -53.21 22.05 -2.69
C ASN A 696 -52.52 21.34 -3.89
N SER A 697 -52.84 20.08 -4.17
CA SER A 697 -52.17 19.32 -5.24
C SER A 697 -52.77 19.58 -6.63
N GLN A 698 -51.93 19.51 -7.68
CA GLN A 698 -52.37 19.59 -9.08
C GLN A 698 -53.43 18.52 -9.41
N LYS A 699 -53.21 17.30 -8.90
CA LYS A 699 -54.12 16.16 -9.03
C LYS A 699 -55.51 16.49 -8.47
N ASP A 700 -55.59 17.04 -7.26
CA ASP A 700 -56.88 17.30 -6.62
C ASP A 700 -57.61 18.47 -7.28
N ALA A 701 -56.89 19.46 -7.81
CA ALA A 701 -57.46 20.49 -8.68
C ALA A 701 -58.07 19.88 -9.95
N ILE A 702 -57.37 18.97 -10.64
CA ILE A 702 -57.91 18.25 -11.80
C ILE A 702 -59.16 17.44 -11.40
N ARG A 703 -59.12 16.69 -10.30
CA ARG A 703 -60.27 15.90 -9.82
C ARG A 703 -61.50 16.78 -9.59
N ALA A 704 -61.32 17.93 -8.94
CA ALA A 704 -62.40 18.87 -8.68
C ALA A 704 -62.98 19.43 -9.99
N VAL A 705 -62.13 19.83 -10.93
CA VAL A 705 -62.55 20.41 -12.23
C VAL A 705 -63.19 19.35 -13.13
N VAL A 706 -62.67 18.12 -13.17
CA VAL A 706 -63.29 17.01 -13.93
C VAL A 706 -64.65 16.65 -13.33
N ARG A 707 -64.78 16.63 -12.00
CA ARG A 707 -66.07 16.42 -11.34
C ARG A 707 -67.08 17.50 -11.71
N TYR A 708 -66.65 18.77 -11.69
CA TYR A 708 -67.49 19.88 -12.10
C TYR A 708 -67.89 19.79 -13.58
N PHE A 709 -66.93 19.49 -14.45
CA PHE A 709 -67.16 19.27 -15.88
C PHE A 709 -68.19 18.16 -16.14
N ILE A 710 -68.09 17.01 -15.45
CA ILE A 710 -69.04 15.90 -15.60
C ILE A 710 -70.46 16.32 -15.23
N LEU A 711 -70.61 17.14 -14.19
CA LEU A 711 -71.92 17.60 -13.73
C LEU A 711 -72.52 18.65 -14.68
N GLU A 712 -71.72 19.64 -15.12
CA GLU A 712 -72.14 20.66 -16.09
C GLU A 712 -72.51 20.04 -17.45
N MET A 713 -71.79 19.00 -17.85
CA MET A 713 -71.93 18.37 -19.16
C MET A 713 -72.71 17.06 -19.11
N HIS A 714 -73.31 16.66 -17.99
CA HIS A 714 -73.96 15.36 -17.84
C HIS A 714 -74.94 15.02 -18.98
N GLN A 715 -75.84 15.96 -19.30
CA GLN A 715 -76.82 15.79 -20.38
C GLN A 715 -76.14 15.55 -21.73
N ASN A 716 -74.94 16.10 -21.92
CA ASN A 716 -74.15 16.01 -23.14
C ASN A 716 -73.21 14.78 -23.18
N LEU A 717 -72.63 14.44 -22.04
CA LEU A 717 -71.76 13.26 -21.87
C LEU A 717 -72.57 11.96 -21.95
N GLY A 718 -73.88 12.05 -21.72
CA GLY A 718 -74.84 10.98 -21.98
C GLY A 718 -75.65 11.17 -23.26
N ILE A 719 -75.14 11.86 -24.30
CA ILE A 719 -75.96 12.17 -25.49
C ILE A 719 -76.50 10.90 -26.15
N ARG A 720 -77.81 10.78 -25.91
CA ARG A 720 -78.93 10.22 -26.68
C ARG A 720 -78.76 8.84 -27.28
#